data_AF-A0A3A8LJI5-F1
#
_entry.id   AF-A0A3A8LJI5-F1
#
_cell.length_a   1.000
_cell.length_b   1.000
_cell.length_c   1.000
_cell.angle_alpha   90.00
_cell.angle_beta   90.00
_cell.angle_gamma   90.00
#
_symmetry.space_group_name_H-M   'P 1'
#
loop_
_entity.id
_entity.type
_entity.pdbx_description
1 polymer ?
#
loop_
_entity_poly.entity_id
_entity_poly.type
_entity_poly.pdbx_seq_one_letter_code
_entity_poly.pdbx_strand_id
1 'polypeptide(L)'
;MSLRRWLPHLAVFLQLCLGWGPPAVAHPQAPLALPGGFSSELVVAGLQYPTTFAPLPDGRLLIAEKEGVVRLFKDGFLQPVPFIDIRGRVNSHHDRGLLGLEVDPAFATNGFIYLLYTYDDDDTDDSGPKTARLARYTAVGDRASPASELVLLGTSVGDSCNDLPEGADCIPADSPSHSVGSLRFAPDGTLFVTSGDGARFDAVDDNALRAQRLDSLAGKVLRITRTGEGVASNPFWNGDAGANRSKVWALGLRNPYRFSLRPGTATPYLGDVGWATYEEINVALPGANLGWPCYEGNFRQSGYEPKPLCQALYARGPGAVRAPLYVWDHGVGQTATGGAFYTGPAYPETWRGAYFFGDYSQQWIRSLRVDANDQLVPDSVTLFATGVGGLVELGIGPDSNLFFVDILAGELRRIRYTVGNTPPVAVASATPREGPPALLVRFSSAGSSDADNDTLQYQWDFGDGSPVSALPAPEHTYVAAGAYVARLTVSDGRGGSHSATVSISVGNLAPVAVIHSPSETFRFKVGDVVAYSGSASDAEEGPIPDDRLAWTVTLRHCSAGTCHSHPYATSTGAAGSFTIPDHGDEVHFELTLTATDLAGLTGSRTLTVQPQLVQVTLQTSPPGLELVFDGTSAPAPRVRQVIVGSTHTLIAPSPQGVFEFREWSDGGAAEHIIQAGPSDASYTAFFETVAPAECPLGQYRAEYFGNRDLADAPARVRCERAPLARSWGTGSPVPEVGPDDFSVRWTGRFYFVSGLYFFLAQADDGIRVFVDGVRIINGWRDQATTSFLVGRRMRAGEHTVVIEYYEHGGEAVAGLRWSR
;
A
#
# COMPACT_ATOMS: atom_id res chain seq x y z
N MET A 1 -13.62 -21.45 37.87
CA MET A 1 -14.90 -20.95 37.33
C MET A 1 -14.80 -19.44 37.17
N SER A 2 -14.90 -18.94 35.94
CA SER A 2 -15.36 -17.60 35.63
C SER A 2 -15.78 -17.63 34.16
N LEU A 3 -17.03 -17.33 33.84
CA LEU A 3 -17.50 -17.20 32.46
C LEU A 3 -17.62 -15.72 32.13
N ARG A 4 -16.76 -15.24 31.23
CA ARG A 4 -16.93 -14.03 30.42
C ARG A 4 -15.88 -14.02 29.30
N ARG A 5 -16.37 -14.04 28.06
CA ARG A 5 -15.70 -13.85 26.77
C ARG A 5 -16.80 -13.37 25.80
N TRP A 6 -16.49 -13.26 24.49
CA TRP A 6 -17.36 -12.84 23.39
C TRP A 6 -17.47 -11.33 23.18
N LEU A 7 -16.51 -10.78 22.43
CA LEU A 7 -16.56 -9.57 21.59
C LEU A 7 -15.23 -9.52 20.79
N PRO A 8 -15.25 -9.32 19.46
CA PRO A 8 -14.05 -8.96 18.68
C PRO A 8 -14.24 -7.63 17.91
N HIS A 9 -13.19 -6.81 17.82
CA HIS A 9 -13.19 -5.55 17.04
C HIS A 9 -11.99 -5.50 16.07
N LEU A 10 -12.17 -5.15 14.79
CA LEU A 10 -11.12 -5.34 13.75
C LEU A 10 -11.40 -4.58 12.42
N ALA A 11 -10.52 -3.69 11.88
CA ALA A 11 -10.99 -2.68 10.89
C ALA A 11 -10.01 -1.92 9.88
N VAL A 12 -9.64 -2.48 8.70
CA VAL A 12 -8.39 -2.27 7.87
C VAL A 12 -7.77 -0.90 7.36
N PHE A 13 -8.12 -0.37 6.16
CA PHE A 13 -7.20 0.22 5.11
C PHE A 13 -7.12 1.76 4.86
N LEU A 14 -6.46 2.18 3.75
CA LEU A 14 -6.68 3.48 3.03
C LEU A 14 -6.79 3.37 1.46
N GLN A 15 -6.76 4.54 0.77
CA GLN A 15 -7.20 4.95 -0.59
C GLN A 15 -6.03 5.61 -1.42
N LEU A 16 -6.10 6.26 -2.60
CA LEU A 16 -7.10 6.77 -3.60
C LEU A 16 -6.44 6.57 -5.02
N CYS A 17 -6.69 7.15 -6.23
CA CYS A 17 -7.45 8.25 -6.87
C CYS A 17 -7.38 8.02 -8.43
N LEU A 18 -8.26 8.39 -9.39
CA LEU A 18 -9.71 8.68 -9.55
C LEU A 18 -9.97 8.91 -11.09
N GLY A 19 -11.00 8.32 -11.74
CA GLY A 19 -11.31 8.55 -13.18
C GLY A 19 -12.75 8.22 -13.61
N TRP A 20 -13.37 9.00 -14.52
CA TRP A 20 -14.82 8.93 -14.81
C TRP A 20 -15.29 7.71 -15.62
N GLY A 21 -16.28 6.98 -15.08
CA GLY A 21 -17.11 6.00 -15.77
C GLY A 21 -18.50 5.85 -15.12
N PRO A 22 -19.48 5.20 -15.78
CA PRO A 22 -20.76 4.84 -15.17
C PRO A 22 -20.58 3.79 -14.05
N PRO A 23 -21.55 3.64 -13.12
CA PRO A 23 -21.41 2.74 -11.97
C PRO A 23 -21.10 1.30 -12.39
N ALA A 24 -20.05 0.73 -11.79
CA ALA A 24 -19.61 -0.62 -12.07
C ALA A 24 -20.69 -1.65 -11.66
N VAL A 25 -21.11 -2.46 -12.62
CA VAL A 25 -21.83 -3.71 -12.33
C VAL A 25 -20.84 -4.65 -11.64
N ALA A 26 -21.29 -5.43 -10.65
CA ALA A 26 -20.44 -6.41 -9.97
C ALA A 26 -19.79 -7.36 -10.98
N HIS A 27 -18.49 -7.19 -11.21
CA HIS A 27 -17.72 -8.06 -12.09
C HIS A 27 -17.54 -9.42 -11.40
N PRO A 28 -17.93 -10.54 -12.03
CA PRO A 28 -17.53 -11.86 -11.53
C PRO A 28 -16.00 -11.96 -11.55
N GLN A 29 -15.43 -12.59 -10.52
CA GLN A 29 -14.00 -12.78 -10.39
C GLN A 29 -13.42 -13.41 -11.68
N ALA A 30 -12.38 -12.78 -12.23
CA ALA A 30 -11.82 -13.20 -13.51
C ALA A 30 -11.29 -14.64 -13.40
N PRO A 31 -11.61 -15.53 -14.36
CA PRO A 31 -11.14 -16.92 -14.30
C PRO A 31 -9.62 -16.98 -14.39
N LEU A 32 -9.02 -17.83 -13.57
CA LEU A 32 -7.57 -18.02 -13.51
C LEU A 32 -7.00 -18.41 -14.89
N ALA A 33 -6.19 -17.51 -15.46
CA ALA A 33 -5.45 -17.73 -16.69
C ALA A 33 -3.96 -17.99 -16.41
N LEU A 34 -3.38 -18.93 -17.16
CA LEU A 34 -1.99 -19.37 -17.10
C LEU A 34 -1.44 -19.55 -18.53
N PRO A 35 -0.11 -19.68 -18.72
CA PRO A 35 0.47 -19.90 -20.05
C PRO A 35 0.20 -21.34 -20.54
N GLY A 36 0.25 -21.57 -21.86
CA GLY A 36 0.00 -22.90 -22.44
C GLY A 36 0.89 -24.00 -21.83
N GLY A 37 0.29 -25.16 -21.55
CA GLY A 37 0.91 -26.27 -20.84
C GLY A 37 0.94 -26.14 -19.31
N PHE A 38 0.55 -25.00 -18.72
CA PHE A 38 0.40 -24.85 -17.26
C PHE A 38 -1.04 -25.04 -16.78
N SER A 39 -1.21 -25.54 -15.56
CA SER A 39 -2.51 -25.68 -14.89
C SER A 39 -2.40 -25.39 -13.38
N SER A 40 -3.53 -25.08 -12.73
CA SER A 40 -3.60 -24.77 -11.28
C SER A 40 -4.50 -25.78 -10.55
N GLU A 41 -3.86 -26.71 -9.84
CA GLU A 41 -4.52 -27.74 -9.05
C GLU A 41 -4.82 -27.22 -7.64
N LEU A 42 -6.01 -27.52 -7.12
CA LEU A 42 -6.32 -27.36 -5.71
C LEU A 42 -5.54 -28.40 -4.88
N VAL A 43 -4.88 -27.96 -3.81
CA VAL A 43 -4.19 -28.85 -2.86
C VAL A 43 -4.95 -28.93 -1.54
N VAL A 44 -5.41 -27.78 -1.03
CA VAL A 44 -6.18 -27.66 0.22
C VAL A 44 -7.23 -26.56 0.06
N ALA A 45 -8.43 -26.78 0.58
CA ALA A 45 -9.50 -25.77 0.71
C ALA A 45 -10.07 -25.77 2.13
N GLY A 46 -10.89 -24.77 2.46
CA GLY A 46 -11.56 -24.64 3.77
C GLY A 46 -10.67 -24.06 4.88
N LEU A 47 -9.54 -23.44 4.51
CA LEU A 47 -8.64 -22.75 5.42
C LEU A 47 -9.23 -21.39 5.83
N GLN A 48 -9.02 -20.98 7.08
CA GLN A 48 -9.52 -19.70 7.59
C GLN A 48 -8.45 -18.61 7.47
N TYR A 49 -8.55 -17.77 6.44
CA TYR A 49 -7.57 -16.74 6.08
C TYR A 49 -6.12 -17.24 6.12
N PRO A 50 -5.75 -18.21 5.26
CA PRO A 50 -4.39 -18.72 5.21
C PRO A 50 -3.40 -17.64 4.75
N THR A 51 -2.26 -17.51 5.43
CA THR A 51 -1.26 -16.45 5.19
C THR A 51 0.02 -16.97 4.53
N THR A 52 0.44 -18.20 4.84
CA THR A 52 1.68 -18.81 4.35
C THR A 52 1.67 -20.33 4.61
N PHE A 53 2.60 -21.08 4.01
CA PHE A 53 2.76 -22.52 4.19
C PHE A 53 4.24 -22.92 4.25
N ALA A 54 4.54 -24.05 4.88
CA ALA A 54 5.88 -24.63 4.91
C ALA A 54 5.83 -26.18 4.78
N PRO A 55 6.62 -26.80 3.90
CA PRO A 55 6.73 -28.26 3.82
C PRO A 55 7.57 -28.84 4.95
N LEU A 56 7.16 -29.99 5.48
CA LEU A 56 7.97 -30.80 6.39
C LEU A 56 8.84 -31.80 5.59
N PRO A 57 10.00 -32.24 6.13
CA PRO A 57 10.90 -33.19 5.44
C PRO A 57 10.30 -34.56 5.09
N ASP A 58 9.12 -34.88 5.62
CA ASP A 58 8.36 -36.11 5.36
C ASP A 58 7.19 -35.93 4.38
N GLY A 59 7.07 -34.75 3.74
CA GLY A 59 6.06 -34.44 2.72
C GLY A 59 4.72 -33.94 3.26
N ARG A 60 4.53 -33.87 4.58
CA ARG A 60 3.41 -33.14 5.20
C ARG A 60 3.55 -31.63 4.94
N LEU A 61 2.44 -30.91 4.95
CA LEU A 61 2.43 -29.44 4.85
C LEU A 61 1.90 -28.83 6.15
N LEU A 62 2.59 -27.80 6.65
CA LEU A 62 2.06 -26.86 7.63
C LEU A 62 1.52 -25.63 6.91
N ILE A 63 0.37 -25.13 7.34
CA ILE A 63 -0.29 -23.96 6.73
C ILE A 63 -0.71 -23.02 7.85
N ALA A 64 -0.27 -21.77 7.83
CA ALA A 64 -0.63 -20.76 8.83
C ALA A 64 -1.95 -20.08 8.45
N GLU A 65 -2.84 -19.96 9.43
CA GLU A 65 -4.10 -19.19 9.40
C GLU A 65 -3.89 -17.92 10.24
N LYS A 66 -4.32 -16.76 9.71
CA LYS A 66 -3.99 -15.40 10.20
C LYS A 66 -4.23 -15.19 11.68
N GLU A 67 -5.27 -15.82 12.22
CA GLU A 67 -5.67 -15.79 13.64
C GLU A 67 -4.59 -16.33 14.61
N GLY A 68 -3.60 -17.10 14.14
CA GLY A 68 -2.65 -17.79 15.02
C GLY A 68 -2.89 -19.29 15.15
N VAL A 69 -3.43 -19.91 14.11
CA VAL A 69 -3.56 -21.37 14.02
C VAL A 69 -2.61 -21.87 12.94
N VAL A 70 -1.96 -23.01 13.16
CA VAL A 70 -1.24 -23.72 12.10
C VAL A 70 -1.96 -25.04 11.84
N ARG A 71 -2.44 -25.23 10.62
CA ARG A 71 -3.06 -26.48 10.16
C ARG A 71 -2.00 -27.45 9.68
N LEU A 72 -2.33 -28.74 9.81
CA LEU A 72 -1.57 -29.83 9.22
C LEU A 72 -2.35 -30.39 8.03
N PHE A 73 -1.71 -30.51 6.87
CA PHE A 73 -2.21 -31.28 5.74
C PHE A 73 -1.30 -32.50 5.53
N LYS A 74 -1.92 -33.68 5.45
CA LYS A 74 -1.25 -34.98 5.54
C LYS A 74 -2.08 -36.05 4.84
N ASP A 75 -1.43 -36.99 4.17
CA ASP A 75 -2.05 -38.16 3.52
C ASP A 75 -3.21 -37.81 2.55
N GLY A 76 -3.18 -36.60 1.98
CA GLY A 76 -4.20 -36.07 1.06
C GLY A 76 -5.33 -35.27 1.72
N PHE A 77 -5.34 -35.12 3.05
CA PHE A 77 -6.44 -34.48 3.80
C PHE A 77 -5.97 -33.42 4.80
N LEU A 78 -6.76 -32.35 4.92
CA LEU A 78 -6.62 -31.34 5.96
C LEU A 78 -7.03 -31.96 7.30
N GLN A 79 -6.15 -31.87 8.31
CA GLN A 79 -6.40 -32.53 9.59
C GLN A 79 -7.42 -31.72 10.43
N PRO A 80 -8.35 -32.39 11.13
CA PRO A 80 -9.42 -31.73 11.89
C PRO A 80 -8.90 -31.07 13.18
N VAL A 81 -7.77 -31.53 13.72
CA VAL A 81 -7.07 -30.89 14.84
C VAL A 81 -5.88 -30.10 14.27
N PRO A 82 -5.68 -28.83 14.65
CA PRO A 82 -4.51 -28.07 14.20
C PRO A 82 -3.20 -28.65 14.74
N PHE A 83 -2.11 -28.33 14.05
CA PHE A 83 -0.74 -28.65 14.47
C PHE A 83 -0.39 -27.87 15.75
N ILE A 84 -0.72 -26.58 15.79
CA ILE A 84 -0.62 -25.72 16.97
C ILE A 84 -1.69 -24.62 16.88
N ASP A 85 -2.18 -24.17 18.04
CA ASP A 85 -3.13 -23.07 18.19
C ASP A 85 -2.55 -22.11 19.24
N ILE A 86 -2.23 -20.88 18.81
CA ILE A 86 -1.70 -19.79 19.63
C ILE A 86 -2.59 -18.54 19.59
N ARG A 87 -3.87 -18.65 19.18
CA ARG A 87 -4.78 -17.50 19.00
C ARG A 87 -4.77 -16.51 20.17
N GLY A 88 -4.83 -17.00 21.41
CA GLY A 88 -4.70 -16.18 22.63
C GLY A 88 -3.27 -15.66 22.93
N ARG A 89 -2.52 -15.29 21.89
CA ARG A 89 -1.19 -14.65 21.85
C ARG A 89 -0.96 -13.86 20.56
N VAL A 90 -1.89 -13.90 19.61
CA VAL A 90 -1.75 -13.37 18.26
C VAL A 90 -2.78 -12.29 18.06
N ASN A 91 -2.34 -11.04 18.03
CA ASN A 91 -3.21 -9.93 17.68
C ASN A 91 -3.44 -10.00 16.17
N SER A 92 -4.64 -10.39 15.73
CA SER A 92 -4.96 -10.54 14.31
C SER A 92 -5.49 -9.25 13.67
N HIS A 93 -5.34 -8.10 14.33
CA HIS A 93 -6.03 -6.86 13.97
C HIS A 93 -5.55 -6.25 12.64
N HIS A 94 -6.49 -6.04 11.70
CA HIS A 94 -6.24 -5.56 10.33
C HIS A 94 -5.31 -6.47 9.53
N ASP A 95 -4.06 -6.06 9.27
CA ASP A 95 -3.05 -6.87 8.58
C ASP A 95 -2.19 -7.66 9.57
N ARG A 96 -2.24 -7.32 10.87
CA ARG A 96 -1.60 -8.10 11.93
C ARG A 96 -2.13 -9.53 11.99
N GLY A 97 -1.36 -10.40 12.62
CA GLY A 97 -1.69 -11.80 12.85
C GLY A 97 -0.46 -12.69 12.79
N LEU A 98 -0.67 -13.98 12.52
CA LEU A 98 0.38 -14.93 12.19
C LEU A 98 0.70 -14.87 10.69
N LEU A 99 1.78 -14.16 10.34
CA LEU A 99 2.13 -13.85 8.95
C LEU A 99 3.32 -14.65 8.44
N GLY A 100 4.21 -15.13 9.32
CA GLY A 100 5.38 -15.94 8.94
C GLY A 100 5.43 -17.29 9.65
N LEU A 101 5.76 -18.32 8.89
CA LEU A 101 5.97 -19.71 9.31
C LEU A 101 7.24 -20.22 8.62
N GLU A 102 8.10 -20.90 9.37
CA GLU A 102 9.29 -21.57 8.85
C GLU A 102 9.65 -22.81 9.68
N VAL A 103 10.29 -23.79 9.04
CA VAL A 103 10.66 -25.10 9.59
C VAL A 103 12.18 -25.17 9.69
N ASP A 104 12.72 -25.66 10.82
CA ASP A 104 14.17 -25.82 10.94
C ASP A 104 14.70 -26.83 9.89
N PRO A 105 15.80 -26.54 9.17
CA PRO A 105 16.49 -27.53 8.34
C PRO A 105 16.85 -28.84 9.06
N ALA A 106 16.93 -28.82 10.40
CA ALA A 106 17.13 -29.98 11.26
C ALA A 106 15.84 -30.53 11.92
N PHE A 107 14.64 -30.14 11.45
CA PHE A 107 13.33 -30.51 12.03
C PHE A 107 13.16 -32.01 12.32
N ALA A 108 13.65 -32.88 11.43
CA ALA A 108 13.62 -34.34 11.63
C ALA A 108 14.39 -34.83 12.88
N THR A 109 15.17 -33.97 13.53
CA THR A 109 15.94 -34.24 14.75
C THR A 109 15.55 -33.36 15.94
N ASN A 110 15.09 -32.12 15.72
CA ASN A 110 14.79 -31.16 16.79
C ASN A 110 13.30 -30.77 16.89
N GLY A 111 12.48 -31.06 15.89
CA GLY A 111 11.06 -30.71 15.84
C GLY A 111 10.78 -29.20 15.83
N PHE A 112 11.76 -28.33 15.55
CA PHE A 112 11.58 -26.88 15.70
C PHE A 112 10.86 -26.24 14.52
N ILE A 113 9.80 -25.49 14.83
CA ILE A 113 9.16 -24.52 13.92
C ILE A 113 9.32 -23.10 14.48
N TYR A 114 9.26 -22.12 13.60
CA TYR A 114 9.41 -20.70 13.91
C TYR A 114 8.18 -19.96 13.38
N LEU A 115 7.54 -19.18 14.25
CA LEU A 115 6.36 -18.38 13.94
C LEU A 115 6.68 -16.90 14.15
N LEU A 116 6.29 -16.07 13.19
CA LEU A 116 6.45 -14.61 13.20
C LEU A 116 5.07 -13.96 13.16
N TYR A 117 4.72 -13.23 14.21
CA TYR A 117 3.37 -12.76 14.45
C TYR A 117 3.33 -11.46 15.26
N THR A 118 2.23 -10.71 15.17
CA THR A 118 1.98 -9.61 16.09
C THR A 118 1.50 -10.17 17.43
N TYR A 119 2.14 -9.78 18.53
CA TYR A 119 1.86 -10.32 19.85
C TYR A 119 0.65 -9.61 20.46
N ASP A 120 -0.17 -10.38 21.18
CA ASP A 120 -1.30 -9.88 21.94
C ASP A 120 -0.94 -9.86 23.43
N ASP A 121 -0.85 -8.65 23.99
CA ASP A 121 -0.52 -8.37 25.39
C ASP A 121 -1.71 -7.87 26.23
N ASP A 122 -2.75 -7.32 25.59
CA ASP A 122 -4.02 -6.93 26.20
C ASP A 122 -5.20 -7.43 25.35
N ASP A 123 -5.90 -8.48 25.82
CA ASP A 123 -7.08 -9.07 25.15
C ASP A 123 -8.37 -8.24 25.33
N THR A 124 -8.24 -6.96 25.70
CA THR A 124 -9.33 -5.98 25.78
C THR A 124 -9.21 -4.79 24.83
N ASP A 125 -8.05 -4.62 24.16
CA ASP A 125 -7.88 -3.68 23.04
C ASP A 125 -7.12 -4.32 21.88
N ASP A 126 -7.89 -4.97 20.99
CA ASP A 126 -7.39 -5.49 19.72
C ASP A 126 -6.71 -4.38 18.87
N SER A 127 -7.15 -3.13 19.03
CA SER A 127 -7.03 -2.05 18.03
C SER A 127 -5.88 -1.08 18.22
N GLY A 128 -5.53 -0.77 19.46
CA GLY A 128 -4.46 0.15 19.78
C GLY A 128 -3.08 -0.36 19.36
N PRO A 129 -2.03 0.41 19.67
CA PRO A 129 -0.64 0.00 19.47
C PRO A 129 -0.34 -1.40 20.03
N LYS A 130 0.54 -2.12 19.33
CA LYS A 130 1.00 -3.47 19.67
C LYS A 130 2.48 -3.60 19.33
N THR A 131 3.05 -4.74 19.73
CA THR A 131 4.41 -5.15 19.35
C THR A 131 4.39 -6.56 18.77
N ALA A 132 5.42 -6.93 18.01
CA ALA A 132 5.48 -8.21 17.31
C ALA A 132 6.64 -9.09 17.77
N ARG A 133 6.52 -10.40 17.56
CA ARG A 133 7.45 -11.43 18.04
C ARG A 133 7.81 -12.44 16.98
N LEU A 134 9.07 -12.87 17.02
CA LEU A 134 9.52 -14.14 16.46
C LEU A 134 9.68 -15.13 17.61
N ALA A 135 8.98 -16.27 17.55
CA ALA A 135 9.12 -17.33 18.54
C ALA A 135 9.26 -18.72 17.92
N ARG A 136 10.04 -19.57 18.57
CA ARG A 136 10.27 -20.97 18.20
C ARG A 136 9.46 -21.91 19.08
N TYR A 137 8.78 -22.87 18.49
CA TYR A 137 8.03 -23.93 19.18
C TYR A 137 8.58 -25.31 18.83
N THR A 138 8.30 -26.30 19.69
CA THR A 138 8.77 -27.68 19.53
C THR A 138 7.60 -28.61 19.19
N ALA A 139 7.75 -29.35 18.09
CA ALA A 139 6.83 -30.36 17.62
C ALA A 139 7.15 -31.76 18.16
N VAL A 140 6.11 -32.57 18.35
CA VAL A 140 6.17 -34.00 18.67
C VAL A 140 5.14 -34.71 17.78
N GLY A 141 5.61 -35.32 16.69
CA GLY A 141 4.76 -36.01 15.72
C GLY A 141 3.93 -35.05 14.86
N ASP A 142 2.60 -35.11 14.99
CA ASP A 142 1.63 -34.32 14.22
C ASP A 142 1.14 -33.05 14.95
N ARG A 143 1.81 -32.62 16.04
CA ARG A 143 1.48 -31.37 16.78
C ARG A 143 2.71 -30.67 17.36
N ALA A 144 2.60 -29.38 17.67
CA ALA A 144 3.52 -28.61 18.51
C ALA A 144 2.81 -27.98 19.71
N SER A 145 3.57 -27.66 20.77
CA SER A 145 3.01 -27.17 22.04
C SER A 145 3.17 -25.65 22.20
N PRO A 146 2.10 -24.87 22.44
CA PRO A 146 2.20 -23.46 22.81
C PRO A 146 3.06 -23.21 24.05
N ALA A 147 3.12 -24.17 24.97
CA ALA A 147 3.96 -24.10 26.18
C ALA A 147 5.45 -24.39 25.93
N SER A 148 5.86 -24.64 24.68
CA SER A 148 7.27 -24.86 24.28
C SER A 148 7.92 -23.64 23.62
N GLU A 149 7.26 -22.48 23.70
CA GLU A 149 7.70 -21.21 23.14
C GLU A 149 9.08 -20.78 23.66
N LEU A 150 9.91 -20.29 22.74
CA LEU A 150 11.09 -19.48 23.03
C LEU A 150 11.06 -18.26 22.09
N VAL A 151 10.84 -17.07 22.66
CA VAL A 151 10.92 -15.80 21.93
C VAL A 151 12.38 -15.52 21.57
N LEU A 152 12.62 -15.09 20.33
CA LEU A 152 13.95 -14.84 19.75
C LEU A 152 14.14 -13.36 19.34
N LEU A 153 13.05 -12.68 18.98
CA LEU A 153 12.97 -11.24 18.72
C LEU A 153 11.61 -10.73 19.22
N GLY A 154 11.54 -9.49 19.69
CA GLY A 154 10.35 -8.94 20.34
C GLY A 154 10.24 -9.37 21.81
N THR A 155 11.39 -9.59 22.47
CA THR A 155 11.44 -9.91 23.90
C THR A 155 11.00 -8.73 24.77
N SER A 156 11.13 -7.51 24.26
CA SER A 156 10.61 -6.28 24.89
C SER A 156 9.24 -5.95 24.29
N VAL A 157 8.24 -5.71 25.15
CA VAL A 157 6.81 -5.56 24.78
C VAL A 157 6.15 -4.48 25.66
N GLY A 158 5.15 -3.83 25.08
CA GLY A 158 4.32 -2.74 25.59
C GLY A 158 3.65 -2.05 24.39
N ASP A 159 2.84 -1.03 24.66
CA ASP A 159 2.00 -0.35 23.67
C ASP A 159 2.81 0.10 22.43
N SER A 160 3.88 0.89 22.64
CA SER A 160 4.79 1.34 21.57
C SER A 160 6.25 0.98 21.85
N CYS A 161 7.00 0.65 20.80
CA CYS A 161 8.48 0.56 20.91
C CYS A 161 9.14 1.92 21.24
N ASN A 162 8.42 3.04 21.19
CA ASN A 162 8.94 4.36 21.56
C ASN A 162 8.94 4.60 23.09
N ASP A 163 8.11 3.88 23.85
CA ASP A 163 8.05 3.96 25.32
C ASP A 163 9.14 3.12 26.01
N LEU A 164 9.87 2.34 25.22
CA LEU A 164 10.96 1.48 25.67
C LEU A 164 12.33 2.16 25.51
N PRO A 165 13.37 1.73 26.27
CA PRO A 165 14.72 2.26 26.11
C PRO A 165 15.27 2.11 24.68
N GLU A 166 16.07 3.08 24.22
CA GLU A 166 16.71 3.03 22.90
C GLU A 166 17.55 1.73 22.76
N GLY A 167 17.32 0.99 21.67
CA GLY A 167 17.97 -0.29 21.43
C GLY A 167 17.27 -1.52 22.05
N ALA A 168 16.11 -1.35 22.71
CA ALA A 168 15.29 -2.47 23.19
C ALA A 168 14.89 -3.44 22.05
N ASP A 169 14.86 -4.74 22.33
CA ASP A 169 14.50 -5.78 21.37
C ASP A 169 12.97 -5.82 21.18
N CYS A 170 12.48 -4.84 20.44
CA CYS A 170 11.07 -4.58 20.16
C CYS A 170 10.86 -4.49 18.65
N ILE A 171 9.95 -5.30 18.12
CA ILE A 171 9.46 -5.17 16.74
C ILE A 171 8.15 -4.37 16.80
N PRO A 172 8.06 -3.21 16.14
CA PRO A 172 6.87 -2.37 16.23
C PRO A 172 5.67 -2.94 15.48
N ALA A 173 4.49 -2.68 16.04
CA ALA A 173 3.20 -2.79 15.38
C ALA A 173 2.27 -1.68 15.91
N ASP A 174 2.80 -0.45 16.05
CA ASP A 174 2.07 0.71 16.60
C ASP A 174 0.83 1.02 15.75
N SER A 175 0.97 0.92 14.43
CA SER A 175 -0.16 0.82 13.49
C SER A 175 -0.68 -0.62 13.37
N PRO A 176 -1.96 -0.80 13.03
CA PRO A 176 -2.50 -2.12 12.69
C PRO A 176 -2.11 -2.63 11.28
N SER A 177 -1.29 -1.90 10.51
CA SER A 177 -0.58 -2.45 9.34
C SER A 177 0.95 -2.47 9.54
N HIS A 178 1.66 -3.01 8.56
CA HIS A 178 3.13 -3.07 8.46
C HIS A 178 3.87 -3.69 9.66
N SER A 179 3.28 -4.62 10.41
CA SER A 179 3.92 -5.17 11.60
C SER A 179 5.11 -6.10 11.27
N VAL A 180 4.84 -7.22 10.59
CA VAL A 180 5.83 -8.25 10.25
C VAL A 180 5.61 -8.81 8.85
N GLY A 181 6.68 -9.31 8.23
CA GLY A 181 6.59 -9.96 6.93
C GLY A 181 6.70 -11.48 7.04
N SER A 182 7.89 -11.99 6.75
CA SER A 182 8.18 -13.43 6.69
C SER A 182 9.58 -13.74 7.22
N LEU A 183 9.98 -15.00 7.17
CA LEU A 183 11.28 -15.49 7.62
C LEU A 183 11.71 -16.70 6.78
N ARG A 184 13.03 -16.84 6.54
CA ARG A 184 13.61 -17.90 5.69
C ARG A 184 14.99 -18.33 6.22
N PHE A 185 15.25 -19.64 6.29
CA PHE A 185 16.59 -20.14 6.65
C PHE A 185 17.60 -19.99 5.50
N ALA A 186 18.78 -19.48 5.80
CA ALA A 186 19.93 -19.49 4.89
C ALA A 186 20.70 -20.84 4.95
N PRO A 187 21.45 -21.21 3.89
CA PRO A 187 22.22 -22.46 3.87
C PRO A 187 23.32 -22.60 4.93
N ASP A 188 23.73 -21.49 5.55
CA ASP A 188 24.68 -21.48 6.69
C ASP A 188 24.01 -21.77 8.05
N GLY A 189 22.68 -21.92 8.09
CA GLY A 189 21.91 -22.12 9.30
C GLY A 189 21.58 -20.85 10.09
N THR A 190 21.87 -19.66 9.54
CA THR A 190 21.31 -18.40 10.02
C THR A 190 19.88 -18.21 9.50
N LEU A 191 19.09 -17.39 10.19
CA LEU A 191 17.69 -17.13 9.89
C LEU A 191 17.54 -15.66 9.46
N PHE A 192 17.01 -15.44 8.26
CA PHE A 192 16.58 -14.11 7.82
C PHE A 192 15.14 -13.86 8.23
N VAL A 193 14.81 -12.61 8.58
CA VAL A 193 13.50 -12.17 9.08
C VAL A 193 13.19 -10.78 8.50
N THR A 194 11.95 -10.50 8.12
CA THR A 194 11.51 -9.15 7.71
C THR A 194 10.46 -8.56 8.65
N SER A 195 10.59 -7.25 8.90
CA SER A 195 9.69 -6.44 9.72
C SER A 195 9.39 -5.14 9.02
N GLY A 196 8.12 -4.71 9.04
CA GLY A 196 7.72 -3.41 8.51
C GLY A 196 8.01 -2.29 9.50
N ASP A 197 7.69 -1.06 9.12
CA ASP A 197 7.96 0.12 9.94
C ASP A 197 7.03 0.25 11.16
N GLY A 198 5.93 -0.49 11.19
CA GLY A 198 4.87 -0.45 12.20
C GLY A 198 4.23 0.94 12.34
N ALA A 199 4.38 1.82 11.35
CA ALA A 199 3.90 3.20 11.35
C ALA A 199 2.57 3.33 10.61
N ARG A 200 1.89 4.47 10.74
CA ARG A 200 0.65 4.74 9.99
C ARG A 200 0.84 4.54 8.49
N PHE A 201 -0.03 3.72 7.90
CA PHE A 201 -0.04 3.43 6.47
C PHE A 201 -0.71 4.52 5.63
N ASP A 202 -1.39 5.47 6.28
CA ASP A 202 -2.33 6.43 5.69
C ASP A 202 -1.88 7.89 5.74
N ALA A 203 -0.99 8.25 6.65
CA ALA A 203 -0.54 9.62 6.90
C ALA A 203 0.97 9.72 7.05
N VAL A 204 1.50 10.95 7.06
CA VAL A 204 2.90 11.20 7.45
C VAL A 204 3.05 10.92 8.95
N ASP A 205 3.85 9.92 9.31
CA ASP A 205 4.10 9.51 10.69
C ASP A 205 5.60 9.40 10.96
N ASP A 206 6.09 10.14 11.95
CA ASP A 206 7.51 10.14 12.34
C ASP A 206 7.98 8.79 12.92
N ASN A 207 7.08 7.85 13.21
CA ASN A 207 7.40 6.44 13.44
C ASN A 207 8.03 5.75 12.23
N ALA A 208 7.66 6.13 11.00
CA ALA A 208 8.24 5.56 9.77
C ALA A 208 9.75 5.87 9.68
N LEU A 209 10.20 7.01 10.26
CA LEU A 209 11.62 7.37 10.35
C LEU A 209 12.44 6.36 11.18
N ARG A 210 11.82 5.45 11.93
CA ARG A 210 12.50 4.32 12.59
C ARG A 210 13.09 3.32 11.58
N ALA A 211 12.54 3.22 10.37
CA ALA A 211 13.09 2.41 9.28
C ALA A 211 14.56 2.76 8.98
N GLN A 212 14.92 4.04 9.09
CA GLN A 212 16.27 4.58 8.86
C GLN A 212 17.19 4.51 10.10
N ARG A 213 16.72 4.04 11.27
CA ARG A 213 17.52 3.91 12.50
C ARG A 213 18.04 2.47 12.66
N LEU A 214 19.35 2.29 12.89
CA LEU A 214 19.96 0.95 13.01
C LEU A 214 19.59 0.21 14.30
N ASP A 215 19.30 0.93 15.39
CA ASP A 215 18.98 0.34 16.70
C ASP A 215 17.48 0.06 16.88
N SER A 216 16.66 0.29 15.86
CA SER A 216 15.25 -0.12 15.81
C SER A 216 15.06 -1.27 14.84
N LEU A 217 14.20 -2.22 15.20
CA LEU A 217 13.80 -3.33 14.32
C LEU A 217 12.71 -2.94 13.30
N ALA A 218 12.24 -1.69 13.29
CA ALA A 218 11.29 -1.16 12.30
C ALA A 218 11.89 -1.17 10.88
N GLY A 219 11.17 -1.64 9.87
CA GLY A 219 11.52 -1.49 8.46
C GLY A 219 12.86 -2.11 8.08
N LYS A 220 13.07 -3.40 8.42
CA LYS A 220 14.36 -4.09 8.32
C LYS A 220 14.28 -5.43 7.57
N VAL A 221 15.41 -5.79 6.97
CA VAL A 221 15.82 -7.20 6.87
C VAL A 221 16.81 -7.48 7.99
N LEU A 222 16.49 -8.47 8.82
CA LEU A 222 17.35 -8.96 9.90
C LEU A 222 17.99 -10.29 9.48
N ARG A 223 19.17 -10.58 10.02
CA ARG A 223 19.84 -11.89 9.93
C ARG A 223 20.37 -12.28 11.30
N ILE A 224 19.88 -13.38 11.85
CA ILE A 224 20.14 -13.82 13.22
C ILE A 224 20.56 -15.29 13.30
N THR A 225 21.09 -15.68 14.45
CA THR A 225 21.24 -17.09 14.85
C THR A 225 19.89 -17.72 15.20
N ARG A 226 19.88 -19.06 15.41
CA ARG A 226 18.74 -19.78 16.01
C ARG A 226 18.40 -19.36 17.45
N THR A 227 19.21 -18.52 18.08
CA THR A 227 19.04 -17.97 19.45
C THR A 227 18.56 -16.52 19.47
N GLY A 228 18.36 -15.87 18.31
CA GLY A 228 17.95 -14.46 18.22
C GLY A 228 19.10 -13.45 18.19
N GLU A 229 20.33 -13.93 18.32
CA GLU A 229 21.53 -13.10 18.36
C GLU A 229 21.93 -12.61 16.95
N GLY A 230 22.48 -11.40 16.88
CA GLY A 230 23.09 -10.87 15.66
C GLY A 230 24.31 -11.70 15.23
N VAL A 231 24.57 -11.78 13.93
CA VAL A 231 25.68 -12.57 13.38
C VAL A 231 26.90 -11.68 13.16
N ALA A 232 28.09 -12.11 13.59
CA ALA A 232 29.33 -11.31 13.51
C ALA A 232 29.80 -10.94 12.08
N SER A 233 29.19 -11.49 11.03
CA SER A 233 29.39 -11.10 9.63
C SER A 233 28.30 -10.17 9.08
N ASN A 234 27.39 -9.67 9.93
CA ASN A 234 26.40 -8.67 9.54
C ASN A 234 27.02 -7.28 9.36
N PRO A 235 26.51 -6.47 8.42
CA PRO A 235 27.13 -5.21 7.99
C PRO A 235 27.17 -4.11 9.07
N PHE A 236 26.32 -4.17 10.08
CA PHE A 236 26.21 -3.18 11.16
C PHE A 236 26.62 -3.71 12.54
N TRP A 237 27.36 -4.84 12.57
CA TRP A 237 27.90 -5.46 13.78
C TRP A 237 28.76 -4.49 14.62
N ASN A 238 28.47 -4.37 15.91
CA ASN A 238 29.17 -3.47 16.83
C ASN A 238 30.06 -4.18 17.89
N GLY A 239 30.08 -5.51 17.90
CA GLY A 239 30.77 -6.32 18.93
C GLY A 239 29.85 -6.93 19.99
N ASP A 240 28.61 -6.47 20.11
CA ASP A 240 27.55 -7.04 20.93
C ASP A 240 26.55 -7.81 20.05
N ALA A 241 26.22 -9.03 20.46
CA ALA A 241 25.29 -9.91 19.76
C ALA A 241 23.81 -9.62 20.09
N GLY A 242 23.53 -8.97 21.24
CA GLY A 242 22.17 -8.61 21.66
C GLY A 242 21.66 -7.34 20.97
N ALA A 243 22.55 -6.37 20.71
CA ALA A 243 22.23 -5.08 20.09
C ALA A 243 21.48 -5.22 18.76
N ASN A 244 20.38 -4.46 18.60
CA ASN A 244 19.55 -4.49 17.40
C ASN A 244 20.34 -4.23 16.11
N ARG A 245 21.26 -3.26 16.09
CA ARG A 245 22.11 -3.00 14.90
C ARG A 245 22.91 -4.23 14.45
N SER A 246 23.37 -5.08 15.36
CA SER A 246 24.10 -6.31 15.02
C SER A 246 23.21 -7.39 14.38
N LYS A 247 21.88 -7.28 14.50
CA LYS A 247 20.89 -8.13 13.83
C LYS A 247 20.56 -7.63 12.42
N VAL A 248 20.80 -6.34 12.10
CA VAL A 248 20.41 -5.73 10.82
C VAL A 248 21.30 -6.19 9.66
N TRP A 249 20.65 -6.62 8.58
CA TRP A 249 21.27 -6.90 7.28
C TRP A 249 21.02 -5.77 6.27
N ALA A 250 19.78 -5.27 6.20
CA ALA A 250 19.37 -4.13 5.39
C ALA A 250 18.28 -3.32 6.10
N LEU A 251 18.11 -2.05 5.72
CA LEU A 251 17.19 -1.11 6.36
C LEU A 251 16.44 -0.23 5.34
N GLY A 252 15.42 0.49 5.81
CA GLY A 252 14.67 1.43 4.99
C GLY A 252 13.60 0.76 4.12
N LEU A 253 12.81 -0.12 4.74
CA LEU A 253 11.64 -0.80 4.15
C LEU A 253 10.34 -0.32 4.79
N ARG A 254 9.21 -0.40 4.06
CA ARG A 254 7.87 -0.03 4.56
C ARG A 254 7.11 -1.22 5.12
N ASN A 255 6.73 -2.14 4.25
CA ASN A 255 5.97 -3.37 4.52
C ASN A 255 6.55 -4.53 3.68
N PRO A 256 7.70 -5.10 4.11
CA PRO A 256 8.43 -6.15 3.38
C PRO A 256 7.77 -7.54 3.57
N TYR A 257 6.54 -7.67 3.07
CA TYR A 257 5.58 -8.72 3.44
C TYR A 257 6.07 -10.14 3.12
N ARG A 258 6.66 -10.35 1.93
CA ARG A 258 7.13 -11.67 1.47
C ARG A 258 8.51 -11.59 0.84
N PHE A 259 9.37 -12.56 1.20
CA PHE A 259 10.69 -12.70 0.58
C PHE A 259 11.12 -14.17 0.38
N SER A 260 12.08 -14.36 -0.53
CA SER A 260 12.87 -15.58 -0.68
C SER A 260 14.36 -15.26 -0.75
N LEU A 261 15.19 -16.25 -0.42
CA LEU A 261 16.63 -16.18 -0.58
C LEU A 261 17.03 -16.69 -1.97
N ARG A 262 17.86 -15.94 -2.70
CA ARG A 262 18.35 -16.30 -4.02
C ARG A 262 19.23 -17.57 -3.94
N PRO A 263 18.92 -18.65 -4.69
CA PRO A 263 19.70 -19.88 -4.66
C PRO A 263 21.20 -19.63 -4.91
N GLY A 264 22.04 -20.30 -4.12
CA GLY A 264 23.51 -20.22 -4.20
C GLY A 264 24.16 -18.97 -3.55
N THR A 265 23.49 -17.82 -3.54
CA THR A 265 24.02 -16.57 -2.93
C THR A 265 23.38 -16.22 -1.58
N ALA A 266 22.18 -16.73 -1.32
CA ALA A 266 21.35 -16.35 -0.18
C ALA A 266 21.03 -14.85 -0.08
N THR A 267 21.06 -14.10 -1.19
CA THR A 267 20.58 -12.70 -1.24
C THR A 267 19.05 -12.67 -1.03
N PRO A 268 18.49 -11.90 -0.07
CA PRO A 268 17.04 -11.74 0.05
C PRO A 268 16.44 -10.90 -1.09
N TYR A 269 15.40 -11.45 -1.71
CA TYR A 269 14.55 -10.83 -2.73
C TYR A 269 13.13 -10.73 -2.19
N LEU A 270 12.61 -9.52 -2.07
CA LEU A 270 11.38 -9.22 -1.32
C LEU A 270 10.43 -8.30 -2.10
N GLY A 271 9.14 -8.42 -1.86
CA GLY A 271 8.17 -7.38 -2.18
C GLY A 271 8.08 -6.39 -1.01
N ASP A 272 8.06 -5.10 -1.31
CA ASP A 272 7.81 -4.02 -0.32
C ASP A 272 6.61 -3.19 -0.81
N VAL A 273 5.57 -3.08 0.02
CA VAL A 273 4.29 -2.47 -0.39
C VAL A 273 4.35 -0.95 -0.31
N GLY A 274 3.95 -0.28 -1.40
CA GLY A 274 4.02 1.17 -1.61
C GLY A 274 3.05 1.99 -0.75
N TRP A 275 3.28 3.31 -0.64
CA TRP A 275 2.36 4.19 0.08
C TRP A 275 1.37 4.89 -0.87
N ALA A 276 1.86 5.66 -1.82
CA ALA A 276 1.02 6.61 -2.58
C ALA A 276 1.04 6.38 -4.09
N THR A 277 2.04 5.70 -4.65
CA THR A 277 2.23 5.64 -6.10
C THR A 277 2.94 4.38 -6.60
N TYR A 278 3.88 3.80 -5.87
CA TYR A 278 4.79 2.78 -6.40
C TYR A 278 4.97 1.54 -5.51
N GLU A 279 4.73 0.38 -6.12
CA GLU A 279 5.00 -0.94 -5.58
C GLU A 279 6.38 -1.47 -6.04
N GLU A 280 7.06 -2.24 -5.19
CA GLU A 280 8.48 -2.57 -5.38
C GLU A 280 8.81 -4.07 -5.24
N ILE A 281 9.69 -4.59 -6.11
CA ILE A 281 10.56 -5.73 -5.78
C ILE A 281 11.95 -5.20 -5.44
N ASN A 282 12.42 -5.56 -4.24
CA ASN A 282 13.68 -5.13 -3.66
C ASN A 282 14.69 -6.27 -3.52
N VAL A 283 15.97 -5.90 -3.53
CA VAL A 283 17.10 -6.82 -3.31
C VAL A 283 17.95 -6.29 -2.17
N ALA A 284 17.88 -6.96 -1.02
CA ALA A 284 18.56 -6.56 0.20
C ALA A 284 20.01 -7.08 0.21
N LEU A 285 20.92 -6.37 -0.48
CA LEU A 285 22.36 -6.59 -0.32
C LEU A 285 22.80 -6.23 1.12
N PRO A 286 23.86 -6.86 1.67
CA PRO A 286 24.34 -6.54 3.02
C PRO A 286 24.77 -5.07 3.11
N GLY A 287 24.12 -4.33 4.00
CA GLY A 287 24.34 -2.91 4.23
C GLY A 287 23.48 -1.99 3.38
N ALA A 288 22.60 -2.54 2.52
CA ALA A 288 21.71 -1.74 1.68
C ALA A 288 20.70 -0.96 2.52
N ASN A 289 20.61 0.34 2.23
CA ASN A 289 19.47 1.18 2.59
C ASN A 289 18.53 1.23 1.40
N LEU A 290 17.28 0.80 1.57
CA LEU A 290 16.26 0.74 0.51
C LEU A 290 15.39 2.00 0.47
N GLY A 291 15.57 2.92 1.43
CA GLY A 291 15.23 4.34 1.27
C GLY A 291 13.93 4.81 1.95
N TRP A 292 13.00 3.92 2.29
CA TRP A 292 11.78 4.29 3.01
C TRP A 292 12.11 4.91 4.40
N PRO A 293 11.45 6.00 4.84
CA PRO A 293 10.30 6.68 4.21
C PRO A 293 10.67 7.87 3.31
N CYS A 294 11.96 8.10 3.08
CA CYS A 294 12.43 9.23 2.28
C CYS A 294 12.27 8.98 0.76
N TYR A 295 12.20 7.72 0.35
CA TYR A 295 12.00 7.30 -1.03
C TYR A 295 10.78 6.40 -1.15
N GLU A 296 10.13 6.49 -2.31
CA GLU A 296 9.15 5.52 -2.80
C GLU A 296 9.39 5.32 -4.31
N GLY A 297 9.53 4.07 -4.73
CA GLY A 297 10.07 3.70 -6.03
C GLY A 297 11.48 4.27 -6.24
N ASN A 298 11.65 5.09 -7.28
CA ASN A 298 12.90 5.79 -7.57
C ASN A 298 12.87 7.27 -7.16
N PHE A 299 11.84 7.70 -6.42
CA PHE A 299 11.48 9.11 -6.23
C PHE A 299 11.52 9.49 -4.76
N ARG A 300 11.68 10.79 -4.47
CA ARG A 300 11.55 11.30 -3.10
C ARG A 300 10.09 11.29 -2.71
N GLN A 301 9.76 10.77 -1.53
CA GLN A 301 8.38 10.81 -1.04
C GLN A 301 8.08 12.18 -0.41
N SER A 302 7.09 12.88 -0.96
CA SER A 302 6.80 14.29 -0.74
C SER A 302 6.45 14.62 0.72
N GLY A 303 5.67 13.75 1.39
CA GLY A 303 5.32 13.92 2.80
C GLY A 303 6.49 13.80 3.78
N TYR A 304 7.56 13.09 3.39
CA TYR A 304 8.76 12.91 4.21
C TYR A 304 9.96 13.76 3.76
N GLU A 305 9.95 14.30 2.55
CA GLU A 305 11.02 15.17 2.03
C GLU A 305 11.35 16.38 2.94
N PRO A 306 10.39 17.09 3.56
CA PRO A 306 10.70 18.17 4.50
C PRO A 306 11.43 17.72 5.79
N LYS A 307 11.39 16.43 6.15
CA LYS A 307 11.93 15.93 7.41
C LYS A 307 13.47 16.01 7.40
N PRO A 308 14.13 16.52 8.47
CA PRO A 308 15.59 16.70 8.49
C PRO A 308 16.41 15.43 8.24
N LEU A 309 15.89 14.26 8.62
CA LEU A 309 16.52 12.97 8.35
C LEU A 309 16.61 12.70 6.84
N CYS A 310 15.54 12.97 6.09
CA CYS A 310 15.48 12.74 4.65
C CYS A 310 16.36 13.75 3.90
N GLN A 311 16.36 15.03 4.30
CA GLN A 311 17.33 16.01 3.78
C GLN A 311 18.79 15.56 4.01
N ALA A 312 19.11 15.00 5.18
CA ALA A 312 20.43 14.46 5.49
C ALA A 312 20.76 13.13 4.78
N LEU A 313 19.76 12.44 4.23
CA LEU A 313 19.94 11.29 3.34
C LEU A 313 20.19 11.76 1.90
N TYR A 314 19.36 12.67 1.38
CA TYR A 314 19.48 13.25 0.04
C TYR A 314 20.83 13.97 -0.17
N ALA A 315 21.35 14.64 0.86
CA ALA A 315 22.64 15.32 0.84
C ALA A 315 23.84 14.38 0.61
N ARG A 316 23.67 13.06 0.75
CA ARG A 316 24.70 12.04 0.46
C ARG A 316 24.74 11.64 -1.03
N GLY A 317 23.76 12.09 -1.83
CA GLY A 317 23.71 11.88 -3.28
C GLY A 317 23.20 10.49 -3.73
N PRO A 318 23.24 10.19 -5.04
CA PRO A 318 22.54 9.03 -5.63
C PRO A 318 22.98 7.63 -5.16
N GLY A 319 24.10 7.51 -4.43
CA GLY A 319 24.57 6.24 -3.84
C GLY A 319 24.14 6.03 -2.38
N ALA A 320 23.31 6.92 -1.83
CA ALA A 320 22.88 6.88 -0.42
C ALA A 320 21.84 5.78 -0.12
N VAL A 321 21.12 5.34 -1.15
CA VAL A 321 20.11 4.28 -1.15
C VAL A 321 20.35 3.37 -2.36
N ARG A 322 19.90 2.12 -2.28
CA ARG A 322 19.84 1.20 -3.41
C ARG A 322 18.44 1.32 -4.01
N ALA A 323 18.37 1.68 -5.30
CA ALA A 323 17.12 1.68 -6.05
C ALA A 323 16.50 0.27 -6.12
N PRO A 324 15.17 0.14 -6.21
CA PRO A 324 14.51 -1.16 -6.31
C PRO A 324 14.89 -1.90 -7.60
N LEU A 325 14.75 -3.23 -7.59
CA LEU A 325 15.05 -4.08 -8.75
C LEU A 325 14.00 -3.92 -9.85
N TYR A 326 12.73 -3.77 -9.45
CA TYR A 326 11.60 -3.54 -10.33
C TYR A 326 10.55 -2.72 -9.58
N VAL A 327 9.88 -1.81 -10.30
CA VAL A 327 8.88 -0.88 -9.76
C VAL A 327 7.70 -0.84 -10.73
N TRP A 328 6.47 -0.79 -10.20
CA TRP A 328 5.26 -0.51 -10.98
C TRP A 328 4.35 0.47 -10.24
N ASP A 329 3.52 1.19 -11.00
CA ASP A 329 2.60 2.17 -10.44
C ASP A 329 1.26 1.56 -9.97
N HIS A 330 0.53 2.31 -9.15
CA HIS A 330 -0.77 1.91 -8.60
C HIS A 330 -1.89 1.71 -9.64
N GLY A 331 -1.69 2.07 -10.92
CA GLY A 331 -2.56 1.68 -12.04
C GLY A 331 -2.28 0.27 -12.59
N VAL A 332 -1.18 -0.36 -12.16
CA VAL A 332 -0.71 -1.68 -12.60
C VAL A 332 -0.76 -2.73 -11.47
N GLY A 333 -0.71 -2.28 -10.21
CA GLY A 333 -0.75 -3.10 -9.00
C GLY A 333 -0.54 -2.24 -7.75
N GLN A 334 -1.14 -2.62 -6.63
CA GLN A 334 -1.16 -1.83 -5.38
C GLN A 334 -0.80 -2.68 -4.14
N THR A 335 -0.21 -3.86 -4.32
CA THR A 335 0.09 -4.77 -3.19
C THR A 335 1.17 -5.81 -3.55
N ALA A 336 2.45 -5.42 -3.46
CA ALA A 336 3.62 -6.22 -3.80
C ALA A 336 3.77 -7.50 -2.97
N THR A 337 3.25 -8.61 -3.51
CA THR A 337 3.46 -9.94 -2.96
C THR A 337 4.75 -10.54 -3.54
N GLY A 338 5.86 -10.38 -2.81
CA GLY A 338 7.09 -11.10 -3.10
C GLY A 338 6.88 -12.62 -3.11
N GLY A 339 7.78 -13.35 -3.76
CA GLY A 339 7.63 -14.79 -3.95
C GLY A 339 8.94 -15.57 -4.01
N ALA A 340 9.03 -16.53 -4.93
CA ALA A 340 10.05 -17.58 -4.93
C ALA A 340 10.85 -17.70 -6.24
N PHE A 341 12.10 -18.15 -6.11
CA PHE A 341 12.92 -18.58 -7.24
C PHE A 341 12.54 -19.99 -7.68
N TYR A 342 12.16 -20.17 -8.95
CA TYR A 342 11.89 -21.49 -9.50
C TYR A 342 13.19 -22.16 -9.99
N THR A 343 13.58 -23.27 -9.37
CA THR A 343 14.77 -24.07 -9.73
C THR A 343 14.44 -25.50 -10.17
N GLY A 344 13.16 -25.88 -10.16
CA GLY A 344 12.73 -27.24 -10.49
C GLY A 344 12.98 -27.62 -11.97
N PRO A 345 13.00 -28.92 -12.29
CA PRO A 345 13.17 -29.40 -13.66
C PRO A 345 11.87 -29.43 -14.47
N ALA A 346 10.70 -29.32 -13.82
CA ALA A 346 9.39 -29.60 -14.43
C ALA A 346 8.92 -28.51 -15.40
N TYR A 347 9.19 -27.24 -15.11
CA TYR A 347 8.80 -26.13 -16.00
C TYR A 347 9.82 -25.96 -17.15
N PRO A 348 9.41 -25.35 -18.29
CA PRO A 348 10.31 -24.99 -19.38
C PRO A 348 11.52 -24.16 -18.93
N GLU A 349 12.62 -24.27 -19.67
CA GLU A 349 13.90 -23.62 -19.36
C GLU A 349 13.80 -22.11 -19.14
N THR A 350 12.90 -21.44 -19.88
CA THR A 350 12.52 -20.03 -19.72
C THR A 350 12.25 -19.62 -18.27
N TRP A 351 11.65 -20.51 -17.47
CA TRP A 351 11.26 -20.24 -16.08
C TRP A 351 12.30 -20.70 -15.05
N ARG A 352 13.30 -21.52 -15.46
CA ARG A 352 14.35 -21.99 -14.56
C ARG A 352 15.31 -20.85 -14.21
N GLY A 353 15.43 -20.54 -12.92
CA GLY A 353 16.15 -19.39 -12.38
C GLY A 353 15.37 -18.08 -12.40
N ALA A 354 14.08 -18.07 -12.76
CA ALA A 354 13.24 -16.89 -12.65
C ALA A 354 12.75 -16.70 -11.21
N TYR A 355 12.62 -15.45 -10.77
CA TYR A 355 11.95 -15.06 -9.52
C TYR A 355 10.49 -14.74 -9.83
N PHE A 356 9.56 -15.45 -9.20
CA PHE A 356 8.13 -15.22 -9.30
C PHE A 356 7.67 -14.31 -8.16
N PHE A 357 6.78 -13.37 -8.49
CA PHE A 357 6.16 -12.41 -7.58
C PHE A 357 4.76 -12.07 -8.10
N GLY A 358 3.93 -11.41 -7.31
CA GLY A 358 2.58 -11.07 -7.72
C GLY A 358 2.01 -9.85 -7.04
N ASP A 359 0.75 -9.58 -7.33
CA ASP A 359 -0.01 -8.47 -6.78
C ASP A 359 -1.40 -8.95 -6.34
N TYR A 360 -1.75 -8.65 -5.09
CA TYR A 360 -3.02 -9.04 -4.48
C TYR A 360 -4.21 -8.25 -5.04
N SER A 361 -4.06 -6.93 -5.24
CA SER A 361 -5.19 -6.07 -5.65
C SER A 361 -5.58 -6.27 -7.11
N GLN A 362 -4.61 -6.49 -7.99
CA GLN A 362 -4.82 -6.76 -9.42
C GLN A 362 -4.76 -8.25 -9.79
N GLN A 363 -4.67 -9.13 -8.79
CA GLN A 363 -4.74 -10.60 -8.90
C GLN A 363 -3.86 -11.19 -10.02
N TRP A 364 -2.57 -10.82 -10.06
CA TRP A 364 -1.62 -11.36 -11.05
C TRP A 364 -0.35 -11.96 -10.44
N ILE A 365 0.30 -12.85 -11.21
CA ILE A 365 1.67 -13.33 -10.98
C ILE A 365 2.52 -12.91 -12.19
N ARG A 366 3.70 -12.36 -11.91
CA ARG A 366 4.78 -12.10 -12.88
C ARG A 366 6.01 -12.93 -12.52
N SER A 367 6.96 -13.00 -13.44
CA SER A 367 8.32 -13.40 -13.13
C SER A 367 9.32 -12.40 -13.69
N LEU A 368 10.52 -12.36 -13.12
CA LEU A 368 11.67 -11.63 -13.65
C LEU A 368 12.93 -12.50 -13.60
N ARG A 369 13.98 -12.12 -14.33
CA ARG A 369 15.29 -12.77 -14.28
C ARG A 369 16.36 -11.77 -13.86
N VAL A 370 17.39 -12.27 -13.18
CA VAL A 370 18.54 -11.47 -12.74
C VAL A 370 19.87 -12.04 -13.22
N ASP A 371 20.86 -11.16 -13.35
CA ASP A 371 22.23 -11.51 -13.74
C ASP A 371 23.03 -12.08 -12.53
N ALA A 372 24.37 -12.12 -12.65
CA ALA A 372 25.25 -12.57 -11.57
C ALA A 372 25.50 -11.52 -10.47
N ASN A 373 25.13 -10.25 -10.71
CA ASN A 373 25.36 -9.09 -9.83
C ASN A 373 24.05 -8.59 -9.19
N ASP A 374 23.04 -9.46 -9.14
CA ASP A 374 21.69 -9.20 -8.65
C ASP A 374 21.05 -7.93 -9.30
N GLN A 375 21.29 -7.76 -10.61
CA GLN A 375 20.67 -6.74 -11.48
C GLN A 375 19.56 -7.36 -12.34
N LEU A 376 18.54 -6.58 -12.69
CA LEU A 376 17.45 -7.01 -13.58
C LEU A 376 17.99 -7.30 -14.99
N VAL A 377 17.69 -8.47 -15.54
CA VAL A 377 17.93 -8.76 -16.96
C VAL A 377 16.93 -7.95 -17.79
N PRO A 378 17.36 -7.11 -18.75
CA PRO A 378 16.46 -6.34 -19.60
C PRO A 378 15.38 -7.21 -20.24
N ASP A 379 14.17 -6.65 -20.36
CA ASP A 379 12.99 -7.26 -20.98
C ASP A 379 12.57 -8.62 -20.39
N SER A 380 13.09 -9.02 -19.22
CA SER A 380 12.78 -10.32 -18.60
C SER A 380 11.48 -10.34 -17.78
N VAL A 381 10.91 -9.18 -17.45
CA VAL A 381 9.68 -9.09 -16.66
C VAL A 381 8.49 -9.57 -17.49
N THR A 382 7.95 -10.73 -17.12
CA THR A 382 6.97 -11.47 -17.91
C THR A 382 5.71 -11.74 -17.08
N LEU A 383 4.52 -11.44 -17.63
CA LEU A 383 3.25 -11.86 -17.03
C LEU A 383 3.12 -13.39 -17.08
N PHE A 384 2.76 -14.00 -15.96
CA PHE A 384 2.62 -15.44 -15.83
C PHE A 384 1.16 -15.85 -15.59
N ALA A 385 0.46 -15.21 -14.66
CA ALA A 385 -0.93 -15.55 -14.34
C ALA A 385 -1.78 -14.29 -14.07
N THR A 386 -3.09 -14.41 -14.27
CA THR A 386 -4.11 -13.41 -13.89
C THR A 386 -5.35 -14.12 -13.35
N GLY A 387 -6.08 -13.49 -12.43
CA GLY A 387 -7.23 -14.13 -11.76
C GLY A 387 -6.80 -15.14 -10.69
N VAL A 388 -5.68 -14.90 -10.01
CA VAL A 388 -5.16 -15.77 -8.93
C VAL A 388 -5.82 -15.53 -7.58
N GLY A 389 -6.85 -14.68 -7.51
CA GLY A 389 -7.57 -14.38 -6.28
C GLY A 389 -6.73 -13.64 -5.24
N GLY A 390 -6.98 -13.90 -3.96
CA GLY A 390 -6.34 -13.22 -2.83
C GLY A 390 -4.90 -13.68 -2.57
N LEU A 391 -4.01 -13.46 -3.53
CA LEU A 391 -2.63 -13.92 -3.51
C LEU A 391 -1.82 -13.33 -2.32
N VAL A 392 -1.38 -14.16 -1.38
CA VAL A 392 -0.58 -13.71 -0.21
C VAL A 392 0.74 -14.46 0.03
N GLU A 393 1.01 -15.56 -0.68
CA GLU A 393 2.28 -16.29 -0.59
C GLU A 393 2.56 -16.96 -1.94
N LEU A 394 3.84 -17.00 -2.32
CA LEU A 394 4.35 -17.66 -3.52
C LEU A 394 5.60 -18.46 -3.13
N GLY A 395 5.42 -19.76 -2.91
CA GLY A 395 6.46 -20.65 -2.39
C GLY A 395 6.73 -21.86 -3.30
N ILE A 396 7.84 -22.57 -3.05
CA ILE A 396 8.11 -23.86 -3.70
C ILE A 396 7.60 -24.98 -2.80
N GLY A 397 6.71 -25.82 -3.35
CA GLY A 397 6.17 -26.98 -2.64
C GLY A 397 7.10 -28.20 -2.63
N PRO A 398 6.73 -29.27 -1.90
CA PRO A 398 7.58 -30.45 -1.71
C PRO A 398 7.83 -31.26 -3.00
N ASP A 399 7.02 -31.06 -4.04
CA ASP A 399 7.23 -31.65 -5.38
C ASP A 399 7.98 -30.71 -6.35
N SER A 400 8.62 -29.66 -5.84
CA SER A 400 9.40 -28.65 -6.59
C SER A 400 8.61 -27.82 -7.60
N ASN A 401 7.28 -27.78 -7.51
CA ASN A 401 6.44 -26.83 -8.24
C ASN A 401 6.24 -25.51 -7.47
N LEU A 402 5.84 -24.44 -8.17
CA LEU A 402 5.34 -23.21 -7.56
C LEU A 402 3.94 -23.46 -6.96
N PHE A 403 3.75 -23.02 -5.73
CA PHE A 403 2.48 -23.05 -4.99
C PHE A 403 2.10 -21.61 -4.64
N PHE A 404 0.80 -21.36 -4.52
CA PHE A 404 0.28 -20.09 -4.05
C PHE A 404 -0.87 -20.24 -3.05
N VAL A 405 -1.01 -19.26 -2.17
CA VAL A 405 -2.11 -19.17 -1.19
C VAL A 405 -3.08 -18.10 -1.64
N ASP A 406 -4.37 -18.46 -1.70
CA ASP A 406 -5.49 -17.52 -1.84
C ASP A 406 -6.17 -17.36 -0.47
N ILE A 407 -5.94 -16.21 0.17
CA ILE A 407 -6.50 -15.89 1.50
C ILE A 407 -8.01 -15.71 1.49
N LEU A 408 -8.60 -15.32 0.34
CA LEU A 408 -10.03 -15.02 0.20
C LEU A 408 -10.83 -16.28 -0.14
N ALA A 409 -10.28 -17.18 -0.97
CA ALA A 409 -10.88 -18.48 -1.23
C ALA A 409 -10.65 -19.49 -0.09
N GLY A 410 -9.67 -19.25 0.79
CA GLY A 410 -9.28 -20.20 1.83
C GLY A 410 -8.55 -21.42 1.25
N GLU A 411 -7.72 -21.20 0.23
CA GLU A 411 -7.10 -22.27 -0.58
C GLU A 411 -5.57 -22.22 -0.60
N LEU A 412 -4.96 -23.40 -0.67
CA LEU A 412 -3.58 -23.61 -1.12
C LEU A 412 -3.63 -24.34 -2.47
N ARG A 413 -2.98 -23.76 -3.49
CA ARG A 413 -2.99 -24.27 -4.87
C ARG A 413 -1.57 -24.52 -5.39
N ARG A 414 -1.42 -25.50 -6.28
CA ARG A 414 -0.17 -25.86 -6.97
C ARG A 414 -0.28 -25.57 -8.45
N ILE A 415 0.71 -24.88 -9.01
CA ILE A 415 0.83 -24.68 -10.46
C ILE A 415 1.71 -25.79 -11.03
N ARG A 416 1.20 -26.57 -11.99
CA ARG A 416 1.97 -27.61 -12.70
C ARG A 416 2.24 -27.21 -14.15
N TYR A 417 3.21 -27.89 -14.76
CA TYR A 417 3.46 -27.85 -16.20
C TYR A 417 3.46 -29.26 -16.79
N THR A 418 2.90 -29.40 -17.99
CA THR A 418 2.90 -30.65 -18.78
C THR A 418 3.32 -30.34 -20.23
N VAL A 419 4.25 -31.14 -20.76
CA VAL A 419 4.89 -30.88 -22.06
C VAL A 419 3.92 -31.21 -23.21
N GLY A 420 3.57 -30.22 -24.02
CA GLY A 420 2.82 -30.41 -25.27
C GLY A 420 1.38 -30.87 -25.10
N ASN A 421 0.83 -30.72 -23.89
CA ASN A 421 -0.54 -31.11 -23.53
C ASN A 421 -0.94 -30.37 -22.25
N THR A 422 -1.82 -29.38 -22.35
CA THR A 422 -2.36 -28.66 -21.19
C THR A 422 -3.46 -29.51 -20.55
N PRO A 423 -3.35 -29.95 -19.28
CA PRO A 423 -4.37 -30.81 -18.68
C PRO A 423 -5.76 -30.13 -18.69
N PRO A 424 -6.84 -30.84 -19.06
CA PRO A 424 -8.15 -30.24 -19.25
C PRO A 424 -8.73 -29.75 -17.93
N VAL A 425 -9.43 -28.62 -17.95
CA VAL A 425 -10.14 -28.11 -16.76
C VAL A 425 -11.47 -28.83 -16.65
N ALA A 426 -11.57 -29.80 -15.73
CA ALA A 426 -12.85 -30.40 -15.36
C ALA A 426 -13.73 -29.38 -14.63
N VAL A 427 -14.99 -29.25 -15.06
CA VAL A 427 -16.04 -28.47 -14.38
C VAL A 427 -17.19 -29.43 -14.05
N ALA A 428 -17.42 -29.68 -12.77
CA ALA A 428 -18.49 -30.53 -12.28
C ALA A 428 -19.73 -29.71 -11.93
N SER A 429 -20.88 -30.08 -12.48
CA SER A 429 -22.17 -29.56 -12.06
C SER A 429 -23.20 -30.68 -11.89
N ALA A 430 -24.17 -30.44 -11.00
CA ALA A 430 -25.25 -31.36 -10.70
C ALA A 430 -26.51 -30.58 -10.31
N THR A 431 -27.68 -31.06 -10.75
CA THR A 431 -28.99 -30.44 -10.50
C THR A 431 -30.09 -31.50 -10.36
N PRO A 432 -30.92 -31.48 -9.30
CA PRO A 432 -30.69 -30.75 -8.04
C PRO A 432 -29.46 -31.29 -7.30
N ARG A 433 -28.95 -30.55 -6.30
CA ARG A 433 -27.88 -31.04 -5.39
C ARG A 433 -28.41 -31.53 -4.05
N GLU A 434 -29.69 -31.30 -3.78
CA GLU A 434 -30.35 -31.59 -2.51
C GLU A 434 -31.82 -31.98 -2.77
N GLY A 435 -32.41 -32.72 -1.84
CA GLY A 435 -33.82 -33.13 -1.89
C GLY A 435 -34.07 -34.52 -1.32
N PRO A 436 -35.35 -34.93 -1.19
CA PRO A 436 -35.72 -36.19 -0.53
C PRO A 436 -35.34 -37.43 -1.36
N PRO A 437 -35.02 -38.57 -0.72
CA PRO A 437 -34.85 -39.84 -1.41
C PRO A 437 -36.19 -40.32 -2.02
N ALA A 438 -36.21 -40.91 -3.21
CA ALA A 438 -35.07 -41.15 -4.10
C ALA A 438 -34.78 -39.90 -4.97
N LEU A 439 -33.57 -39.35 -4.87
CA LEU A 439 -33.19 -38.12 -5.54
C LEU A 439 -32.54 -38.42 -6.90
N LEU A 440 -33.27 -38.14 -7.98
CA LEU A 440 -32.74 -38.17 -9.36
C LEU A 440 -31.90 -36.91 -9.61
N VAL A 441 -30.59 -37.08 -9.72
CA VAL A 441 -29.63 -36.02 -9.98
C VAL A 441 -29.15 -36.07 -11.43
N ARG A 442 -29.21 -34.93 -12.11
CA ARG A 442 -28.67 -34.73 -13.46
C ARG A 442 -27.28 -34.13 -13.33
N PHE A 443 -26.25 -34.89 -13.68
CA PHE A 443 -24.88 -34.42 -13.71
C PHE A 443 -24.54 -33.82 -15.07
N SER A 444 -23.57 -32.91 -15.10
CA SER A 444 -23.13 -32.25 -16.32
C SER A 444 -21.69 -31.79 -16.19
N SER A 445 -20.86 -32.21 -17.15
CA SER A 445 -19.50 -31.71 -17.35
C SER A 445 -19.45 -30.40 -18.15
N ALA A 446 -20.58 -29.77 -18.47
CA ALA A 446 -20.61 -28.53 -19.26
C ALA A 446 -19.77 -27.41 -18.60
N GLY A 447 -18.97 -26.72 -19.41
CA GLY A 447 -17.93 -25.81 -18.94
C GLY A 447 -16.55 -26.48 -18.81
N SER A 448 -16.47 -27.82 -18.80
CA SER A 448 -15.19 -28.51 -18.92
C SER A 448 -14.56 -28.19 -20.27
N SER A 449 -13.26 -27.92 -20.27
CA SER A 449 -12.55 -27.42 -21.45
C SER A 449 -11.13 -27.97 -21.53
N ASP A 450 -10.58 -27.96 -22.73
CA ASP A 450 -9.19 -28.29 -23.01
C ASP A 450 -8.57 -27.12 -23.78
N ALA A 451 -7.39 -26.65 -23.38
CA ALA A 451 -6.76 -25.49 -23.99
C ALA A 451 -6.17 -25.80 -25.38
N ASP A 452 -5.77 -27.05 -25.61
CA ASP A 452 -5.26 -27.56 -26.88
C ASP A 452 -6.40 -28.10 -27.78
N ASN A 453 -7.65 -28.03 -27.29
CA ASN A 453 -8.90 -28.52 -27.90
C ASN A 453 -8.92 -30.05 -28.11
N ASP A 454 -8.29 -30.80 -27.22
CA ASP A 454 -8.29 -32.26 -27.27
C ASP A 454 -9.63 -32.92 -26.91
N THR A 455 -9.78 -34.18 -27.34
CA THR A 455 -11.05 -34.91 -27.22
C THR A 455 -11.26 -35.44 -25.81
N LEU A 456 -11.98 -34.65 -25.00
CA LEU A 456 -12.28 -34.95 -23.60
C LEU A 456 -12.98 -36.30 -23.40
N GLN A 457 -12.41 -37.09 -22.49
CA GLN A 457 -12.97 -38.29 -21.90
C GLN A 457 -13.48 -37.96 -20.50
N TYR A 458 -14.61 -38.55 -20.11
CA TYR A 458 -15.29 -38.27 -18.84
C TYR A 458 -15.41 -39.53 -18.00
N GLN A 459 -15.25 -39.40 -16.69
CA GLN A 459 -15.56 -40.44 -15.71
C GLN A 459 -16.25 -39.79 -14.51
N TRP A 460 -17.54 -40.10 -14.32
CA TRP A 460 -18.29 -39.75 -13.13
C TRP A 460 -18.29 -40.91 -12.14
N ASP A 461 -17.76 -40.66 -10.96
CA ASP A 461 -17.88 -41.48 -9.75
C ASP A 461 -18.92 -40.81 -8.84
N PHE A 462 -19.99 -41.52 -8.47
CA PHE A 462 -21.11 -40.94 -7.72
C PHE A 462 -20.90 -40.95 -6.20
N GLY A 463 -19.82 -41.54 -5.70
CA GLY A 463 -19.49 -41.54 -4.26
C GLY A 463 -20.38 -42.39 -3.36
N ASP A 464 -21.37 -43.11 -3.92
CA ASP A 464 -22.26 -44.05 -3.21
C ASP A 464 -21.85 -45.53 -3.37
N GLY A 465 -20.79 -45.81 -4.13
CA GLY A 465 -20.32 -47.15 -4.46
C GLY A 465 -21.00 -47.78 -5.68
N SER A 466 -21.85 -47.05 -6.40
CA SER A 466 -22.41 -47.48 -7.69
C SER A 466 -21.36 -47.46 -8.83
N PRO A 467 -21.61 -48.12 -9.98
CA PRO A 467 -20.66 -48.16 -11.09
C PRO A 467 -20.43 -46.77 -11.71
N VAL A 468 -19.15 -46.45 -11.96
CA VAL A 468 -18.74 -45.19 -12.62
C VAL A 468 -19.31 -45.07 -14.04
N SER A 469 -19.68 -43.85 -14.44
CA SER A 469 -20.25 -43.56 -15.76
C SER A 469 -19.28 -42.82 -16.67
N ALA A 470 -19.22 -43.20 -17.94
CA ALA A 470 -18.37 -42.57 -18.96
C ALA A 470 -19.07 -41.48 -19.80
N LEU A 471 -20.31 -41.13 -19.44
CA LEU A 471 -21.08 -40.08 -20.14
C LEU A 471 -20.65 -38.68 -19.65
N PRO A 472 -20.68 -37.63 -20.49
CA PRO A 472 -20.41 -36.26 -20.05
C PRO A 472 -21.49 -35.73 -19.07
N ALA A 473 -22.75 -36.07 -19.34
CA ALA A 473 -23.91 -35.65 -18.55
C ALA A 473 -24.80 -36.86 -18.21
N PRO A 474 -24.41 -37.69 -17.23
CA PRO A 474 -25.22 -38.82 -16.78
C PRO A 474 -26.35 -38.39 -15.84
N GLU A 475 -27.38 -39.22 -15.74
CA GLU A 475 -28.37 -39.17 -14.65
C GLU A 475 -28.07 -40.30 -13.67
N HIS A 476 -28.16 -40.03 -12.36
CA HIS A 476 -28.03 -41.04 -11.30
C HIS A 476 -29.07 -40.80 -10.21
N THR A 477 -29.53 -41.87 -9.56
CA THR A 477 -30.61 -41.81 -8.56
C THR A 477 -30.13 -42.31 -7.22
N TYR A 478 -29.93 -41.40 -6.28
CA TYR A 478 -29.59 -41.76 -4.91
C TYR A 478 -30.85 -42.19 -4.16
N VAL A 479 -30.91 -43.47 -3.75
CA VAL A 479 -32.10 -44.08 -3.14
C VAL A 479 -32.09 -44.07 -1.61
N ALA A 480 -30.93 -43.85 -0.98
CA ALA A 480 -30.78 -43.76 0.46
C ALA A 480 -30.53 -42.29 0.87
N ALA A 481 -30.91 -41.92 2.09
CA ALA A 481 -30.55 -40.64 2.65
C ALA A 481 -29.06 -40.63 3.07
N GLY A 482 -28.39 -39.50 2.87
CA GLY A 482 -26.97 -39.35 3.15
C GLY A 482 -26.32 -38.22 2.33
N ALA A 483 -25.08 -37.89 2.69
CA ALA A 483 -24.22 -36.99 1.93
C ALA A 483 -23.28 -37.80 1.02
N TYR A 484 -23.21 -37.42 -0.25
CA TYR A 484 -22.39 -38.06 -1.28
C TYR A 484 -21.51 -37.02 -1.96
N VAL A 485 -20.27 -37.39 -2.29
CA VAL A 485 -19.35 -36.53 -3.06
C VAL A 485 -19.16 -37.14 -4.43
N ALA A 486 -19.92 -36.65 -5.41
CA ALA A 486 -19.74 -37.07 -6.79
C ALA A 486 -18.49 -36.39 -7.37
N ARG A 487 -17.64 -37.16 -8.03
CA ARG A 487 -16.39 -36.72 -8.66
C ARG A 487 -16.48 -36.95 -10.17
N LEU A 488 -16.42 -35.86 -10.91
CA LEU A 488 -16.03 -35.90 -12.32
C LEU A 488 -14.52 -35.94 -12.41
N THR A 489 -13.97 -36.86 -13.19
CA THR A 489 -12.63 -36.77 -13.76
C THR A 489 -12.77 -36.54 -15.26
N VAL A 490 -12.05 -35.54 -15.78
CA VAL A 490 -11.90 -35.28 -17.21
C VAL A 490 -10.46 -35.58 -17.60
N SER A 491 -10.24 -36.23 -18.74
CA SER A 491 -8.91 -36.48 -19.31
C SER A 491 -8.88 -36.21 -20.81
N ASP A 492 -7.73 -35.71 -21.28
CA ASP A 492 -7.40 -35.51 -22.70
C ASP A 492 -7.05 -36.83 -23.43
N GLY A 493 -6.81 -37.92 -22.70
CA GLY A 493 -6.34 -39.20 -23.26
C GLY A 493 -4.87 -39.21 -23.70
N ARG A 494 -4.12 -38.14 -23.46
CA ARG A 494 -2.69 -37.95 -23.76
C ARG A 494 -1.80 -37.95 -22.51
N GLY A 495 -2.39 -37.74 -21.33
CA GLY A 495 -1.72 -37.89 -20.04
C GLY A 495 -2.09 -36.83 -19.01
N GLY A 496 -2.86 -35.81 -19.38
CA GLY A 496 -3.46 -34.87 -18.44
C GLY A 496 -4.85 -35.33 -17.99
N SER A 497 -5.20 -34.90 -16.79
CA SER A 497 -6.54 -35.03 -16.25
C SER A 497 -6.75 -34.03 -15.12
N HIS A 498 -7.98 -33.58 -14.93
CA HIS A 498 -8.41 -32.83 -13.75
C HIS A 498 -9.63 -33.51 -13.14
N SER A 499 -9.83 -33.32 -11.84
CA SER A 499 -11.01 -33.78 -11.15
C SER A 499 -11.74 -32.60 -10.52
N ALA A 500 -13.06 -32.58 -10.67
CA ALA A 500 -13.94 -31.62 -10.02
C ALA A 500 -15.02 -32.39 -9.26
N THR A 501 -15.30 -31.97 -8.03
CA THR A 501 -16.27 -32.62 -7.14
C THR A 501 -17.52 -31.77 -6.97
N VAL A 502 -18.67 -32.42 -6.81
CA VAL A 502 -19.93 -31.80 -6.44
C VAL A 502 -20.61 -32.63 -5.36
N SER A 503 -20.81 -32.02 -4.20
CA SER A 503 -21.54 -32.63 -3.09
C SER A 503 -23.04 -32.72 -3.41
N ILE A 504 -23.64 -33.84 -3.04
CA ILE A 504 -25.07 -34.12 -3.12
C ILE A 504 -25.56 -34.47 -1.72
N SER A 505 -26.65 -33.85 -1.27
CA SER A 505 -27.38 -34.23 -0.07
C SER A 505 -28.66 -34.95 -0.44
N VAL A 506 -29.01 -36.00 0.29
CA VAL A 506 -30.23 -36.77 0.05
C VAL A 506 -30.98 -36.92 1.37
N GLY A 507 -32.19 -36.36 1.42
CA GLY A 507 -33.04 -36.36 2.62
C GLY A 507 -32.74 -35.25 3.64
N ASN A 508 -31.96 -34.24 3.26
CA ASN A 508 -31.60 -33.08 4.08
C ASN A 508 -31.34 -31.87 3.15
N LEU A 509 -31.91 -30.71 3.43
CA LEU A 509 -31.75 -29.45 2.68
C LEU A 509 -30.78 -28.47 3.37
N ALA A 510 -30.27 -27.47 2.66
CA ALA A 510 -29.44 -26.43 3.27
C ALA A 510 -30.27 -25.42 4.10
N PRO A 511 -29.78 -24.99 5.30
CA PRO A 511 -30.53 -24.11 6.19
C PRO A 511 -30.73 -22.70 5.62
N VAL A 512 -31.97 -22.17 5.70
CA VAL A 512 -32.30 -20.84 5.19
C VAL A 512 -31.90 -19.76 6.20
N ALA A 513 -30.82 -19.03 5.91
CA ALA A 513 -30.32 -17.92 6.71
C ALA A 513 -31.06 -16.59 6.43
N VAL A 514 -31.35 -15.83 7.48
CA VAL A 514 -32.03 -14.52 7.44
C VAL A 514 -31.26 -13.53 8.30
N ILE A 515 -30.96 -12.34 7.75
CA ILE A 515 -30.41 -11.20 8.49
C ILE A 515 -31.56 -10.26 8.85
N HIS A 516 -31.68 -9.92 10.13
CA HIS A 516 -32.72 -9.04 10.69
C HIS A 516 -32.21 -7.61 10.92
N SER A 517 -30.92 -7.44 11.22
CA SER A 517 -30.27 -6.12 11.34
C SER A 517 -28.82 -6.15 10.84
N PRO A 518 -28.29 -5.02 10.33
CA PRO A 518 -28.98 -3.78 9.98
C PRO A 518 -29.93 -3.95 8.77
N SER A 519 -30.65 -2.89 8.37
CA SER A 519 -31.50 -2.91 7.18
C SER A 519 -30.71 -2.58 5.90
N GLU A 520 -31.19 -3.00 4.72
CA GLU A 520 -30.62 -2.63 3.40
C GLU A 520 -30.63 -1.10 3.17
N THR A 521 -31.44 -0.35 3.91
CA THR A 521 -31.53 1.11 3.92
C THR A 521 -30.61 1.80 4.93
N PHE A 522 -29.98 1.08 5.86
CA PHE A 522 -29.04 1.65 6.82
C PHE A 522 -27.80 2.21 6.11
N ARG A 523 -27.30 3.35 6.59
CA ARG A 523 -26.08 3.99 6.08
C ARG A 523 -25.18 4.34 7.25
N PHE A 524 -23.92 3.93 7.16
CA PHE A 524 -22.98 4.01 8.26
C PHE A 524 -22.11 5.29 8.22
N LYS A 525 -21.50 5.60 9.34
CA LYS A 525 -20.52 6.69 9.54
C LYS A 525 -19.25 6.14 10.17
N VAL A 526 -18.14 6.86 10.03
CA VAL A 526 -16.92 6.56 10.80
C VAL A 526 -17.25 6.65 12.30
N GLY A 527 -16.86 5.62 13.06
CA GLY A 527 -17.15 5.48 14.49
C GLY A 527 -18.51 4.85 14.85
N ASP A 528 -19.41 4.56 13.90
CA ASP A 528 -20.67 3.87 14.20
C ASP A 528 -20.41 2.43 14.72
N VAL A 529 -21.10 2.01 15.77
CA VAL A 529 -21.12 0.58 16.18
C VAL A 529 -22.31 -0.11 15.52
N VAL A 530 -22.04 -0.86 14.46
CA VAL A 530 -23.04 -1.59 13.66
C VAL A 530 -23.37 -2.92 14.33
N ALA A 531 -24.51 -2.97 15.02
CA ALA A 531 -25.06 -4.20 15.59
C ALA A 531 -25.82 -5.01 14.53
N TYR A 532 -25.39 -6.25 14.31
CA TYR A 532 -25.98 -7.19 13.37
C TYR A 532 -26.68 -8.34 14.10
N SER A 533 -27.76 -8.85 13.50
CA SER A 533 -28.53 -9.97 14.05
C SER A 533 -29.21 -10.75 12.93
N GLY A 534 -29.45 -12.03 13.18
CA GLY A 534 -29.99 -12.97 12.21
C GLY A 534 -30.39 -14.29 12.85
N SER A 535 -30.90 -15.20 12.03
CA SER A 535 -31.31 -16.55 12.42
C SER A 535 -31.31 -17.45 11.20
N ALA A 536 -31.31 -18.78 11.38
CA ALA A 536 -31.60 -19.69 10.30
C ALA A 536 -32.59 -20.78 10.71
N SER A 537 -33.27 -21.33 9.71
CA SER A 537 -34.12 -22.51 9.86
C SER A 537 -33.88 -23.49 8.73
N ASP A 538 -33.62 -24.73 9.08
CA ASP A 538 -33.67 -25.87 8.18
C ASP A 538 -35.10 -26.48 8.13
N ALA A 539 -35.38 -27.25 7.08
CA ALA A 539 -36.64 -27.96 6.88
C ALA A 539 -36.75 -29.26 7.69
N GLU A 540 -35.63 -29.95 7.94
CA GLU A 540 -35.57 -31.23 8.65
C GLU A 540 -35.27 -31.07 10.15
N GLU A 541 -34.37 -30.14 10.53
CA GLU A 541 -34.01 -29.84 11.92
C GLU A 541 -34.88 -28.72 12.55
N GLY A 542 -35.38 -27.78 11.75
CA GLY A 542 -36.05 -26.58 12.24
C GLY A 542 -35.06 -25.45 12.59
N PRO A 543 -35.28 -24.67 13.66
CA PRO A 543 -34.39 -23.55 14.01
C PRO A 543 -32.95 -23.99 14.30
N ILE A 544 -31.98 -23.41 13.57
CA ILE A 544 -30.55 -23.65 13.79
C ILE A 544 -30.10 -22.83 15.03
N PRO A 545 -29.52 -23.46 16.08
CA PRO A 545 -29.00 -22.75 17.24
C PRO A 545 -27.76 -21.90 16.93
N ASP A 546 -27.59 -20.87 17.74
CA ASP A 546 -26.50 -19.89 17.72
C ASP A 546 -25.09 -20.46 17.49
N ASP A 547 -24.75 -21.61 18.09
CA ASP A 547 -23.40 -22.19 18.02
C ASP A 547 -23.04 -22.77 16.64
N ARG A 548 -24.00 -22.85 15.72
CA ARG A 548 -23.83 -23.22 14.31
C ARG A 548 -24.17 -22.10 13.33
N LEU A 549 -24.33 -20.88 13.83
CA LEU A 549 -24.39 -19.64 13.06
C LEU A 549 -23.01 -18.98 13.06
N ALA A 550 -22.48 -18.67 11.88
CA ALA A 550 -21.20 -18.00 11.69
C ALA A 550 -21.37 -16.74 10.83
N TRP A 551 -20.75 -15.64 11.24
CA TRP A 551 -20.73 -14.39 10.49
C TRP A 551 -19.35 -14.15 9.91
N THR A 552 -19.34 -13.67 8.66
CA THR A 552 -18.19 -13.03 8.03
C THR A 552 -18.57 -11.63 7.64
N VAL A 553 -17.88 -10.65 8.21
CA VAL A 553 -17.86 -9.28 7.71
C VAL A 553 -16.67 -9.19 6.75
N THR A 554 -16.96 -8.95 5.48
CA THR A 554 -15.98 -8.60 4.46
C THR A 554 -16.10 -7.11 4.18
N LEU A 555 -14.96 -6.45 4.06
CA LEU A 555 -14.87 -5.04 3.70
C LEU A 555 -14.42 -4.94 2.23
N ARG A 556 -15.05 -4.04 1.47
CA ARG A 556 -14.82 -3.81 0.04
C ARG A 556 -14.32 -2.40 -0.17
N HIS A 557 -13.23 -2.28 -0.90
CA HIS A 557 -12.56 -1.01 -1.20
C HIS A 557 -12.39 -0.89 -2.71
N CYS A 558 -12.76 0.26 -3.29
CA CYS A 558 -12.77 0.47 -4.73
C CYS A 558 -12.03 1.76 -5.16
N SER A 559 -10.71 1.82 -4.95
CA SER A 559 -9.88 2.94 -5.41
C SER A 559 -9.77 2.98 -6.94
N ALA A 560 -10.11 4.13 -7.53
CA ALA A 560 -9.91 4.43 -8.96
C ALA A 560 -10.54 3.41 -9.94
N GLY A 561 -11.56 2.67 -9.50
CA GLY A 561 -12.21 1.60 -10.29
C GLY A 561 -11.57 0.22 -10.16
N THR A 562 -10.45 0.09 -9.42
CA THR A 562 -9.91 -1.20 -8.96
C THR A 562 -10.54 -1.53 -7.62
N CYS A 563 -11.24 -2.66 -7.52
CA CYS A 563 -11.82 -3.13 -6.26
C CYS A 563 -11.03 -4.31 -5.69
N HIS A 564 -10.66 -4.22 -4.41
CA HIS A 564 -10.17 -5.35 -3.62
C HIS A 564 -10.98 -5.48 -2.32
N SER A 565 -10.69 -6.53 -1.54
CA SER A 565 -11.35 -6.77 -0.26
C SER A 565 -10.37 -7.06 0.84
N HIS A 566 -10.82 -6.80 2.05
CA HIS A 566 -10.14 -7.20 3.27
C HIS A 566 -11.05 -8.12 4.09
N PRO A 567 -10.53 -9.26 4.58
CA PRO A 567 -11.06 -9.90 5.77
C PRO A 567 -11.21 -8.85 6.88
N TYR A 568 -12.45 -8.60 7.31
CA TYR A 568 -12.71 -7.55 8.29
C TYR A 568 -12.95 -8.18 9.67
N ALA A 569 -14.02 -8.94 9.87
CA ALA A 569 -14.29 -9.59 11.14
C ALA A 569 -15.05 -10.90 10.97
N THR A 570 -14.94 -11.80 11.95
CA THR A 570 -15.75 -13.03 12.04
C THR A 570 -16.30 -13.21 13.44
N SER A 571 -17.47 -13.82 13.57
CA SER A 571 -18.07 -14.20 14.86
C SER A 571 -18.94 -15.44 14.70
N THR A 572 -19.41 -16.01 15.81
CA THR A 572 -20.47 -17.02 15.82
C THR A 572 -21.57 -16.62 16.81
N GLY A 573 -22.80 -17.11 16.58
CA GLY A 573 -24.00 -16.72 17.31
C GLY A 573 -25.05 -16.00 16.45
N ALA A 574 -26.26 -15.82 16.99
CA ALA A 574 -27.35 -15.14 16.28
C ALA A 574 -27.15 -13.61 16.12
N ALA A 575 -26.21 -13.00 16.86
CA ALA A 575 -25.96 -11.57 16.83
C ALA A 575 -24.51 -11.21 17.20
N GLY A 576 -24.10 -10.01 16.80
CA GLY A 576 -22.81 -9.41 17.15
C GLY A 576 -22.76 -7.92 16.78
N SER A 577 -21.58 -7.34 16.82
CA SER A 577 -21.37 -5.94 16.42
C SER A 577 -19.95 -5.71 15.90
N PHE A 578 -19.76 -4.65 15.11
CA PHE A 578 -18.43 -4.13 14.78
C PHE A 578 -18.45 -2.60 14.77
N THR A 579 -17.30 -1.97 15.00
CA THR A 579 -17.13 -0.51 15.00
C THR A 579 -16.57 -0.08 13.65
N ILE A 580 -17.23 0.85 12.95
CA ILE A 580 -16.72 1.40 11.68
C ILE A 580 -15.44 2.21 11.96
N PRO A 581 -14.33 1.93 11.26
CA PRO A 581 -13.08 2.66 11.39
C PRO A 581 -13.09 3.95 10.57
N ASP A 582 -12.03 4.75 10.71
CA ASP A 582 -11.66 5.70 9.68
C ASP A 582 -10.76 5.01 8.64
N HIS A 583 -11.02 5.29 7.35
CA HIS A 583 -10.66 4.44 6.20
C HIS A 583 -10.50 5.18 4.87
N GLY A 584 -11.02 6.40 4.78
CA GLY A 584 -11.45 6.93 3.49
C GLY A 584 -12.72 6.26 2.95
N ASP A 585 -13.03 6.55 1.68
CA ASP A 585 -14.41 6.91 1.31
C ASP A 585 -15.08 6.01 0.24
N GLU A 586 -14.33 5.46 -0.71
CA GLU A 586 -14.83 4.60 -1.81
C GLU A 586 -15.08 3.15 -1.36
N VAL A 587 -15.91 2.98 -0.33
CA VAL A 587 -15.91 1.78 0.53
C VAL A 587 -17.30 1.28 0.89
N HIS A 588 -17.43 -0.02 1.19
CA HIS A 588 -18.65 -0.60 1.77
C HIS A 588 -18.37 -1.93 2.50
N PHE A 589 -19.39 -2.41 3.23
CA PHE A 589 -19.34 -3.64 4.00
C PHE A 589 -20.27 -4.71 3.43
N GLU A 590 -19.85 -5.97 3.50
CA GLU A 590 -20.65 -7.16 3.20
C GLU A 590 -20.75 -8.02 4.46
N LEU A 591 -21.93 -8.10 5.07
CA LEU A 591 -22.23 -8.95 6.21
C LEU A 591 -22.82 -10.26 5.68
N THR A 592 -22.10 -11.36 5.78
CA THR A 592 -22.58 -12.70 5.42
C THR A 592 -22.85 -13.49 6.68
N LEU A 593 -24.11 -13.88 6.89
CA LEU A 593 -24.50 -14.93 7.84
C LEU A 593 -24.51 -16.26 7.11
N THR A 594 -23.80 -17.25 7.65
CA THR A 594 -23.81 -18.65 7.22
C THR A 594 -24.30 -19.51 8.38
N ALA A 595 -25.26 -20.39 8.12
CA ALA A 595 -25.77 -21.36 9.08
C ALA A 595 -25.37 -22.78 8.67
N THR A 596 -25.14 -23.66 9.64
CA THR A 596 -24.79 -25.08 9.41
C THR A 596 -25.78 -26.01 10.10
N ASP A 597 -26.29 -27.02 9.39
CA ASP A 597 -27.18 -28.04 9.95
C ASP A 597 -26.43 -29.20 10.65
N LEU A 598 -27.10 -30.30 11.00
CA LEU A 598 -26.49 -31.48 11.64
C LEU A 598 -25.82 -32.46 10.66
N ALA A 599 -26.14 -32.37 9.37
CA ALA A 599 -25.50 -33.14 8.30
C ALA A 599 -24.21 -32.46 7.79
N GLY A 600 -24.02 -31.17 8.08
CA GLY A 600 -22.91 -30.34 7.66
C GLY A 600 -23.18 -29.51 6.40
N LEU A 601 -24.43 -29.34 5.95
CA LEU A 601 -24.73 -28.41 4.87
C LEU A 601 -24.77 -26.97 5.39
N THR A 602 -24.38 -26.04 4.52
CA THR A 602 -24.35 -24.61 4.81
C THR A 602 -25.27 -23.83 3.89
N GLY A 603 -26.09 -22.96 4.46
CA GLY A 603 -26.84 -21.94 3.72
C GLY A 603 -26.53 -20.54 4.23
N SER A 604 -26.48 -19.56 3.34
CA SER A 604 -25.92 -18.24 3.63
C SER A 604 -26.71 -17.08 3.04
N ARG A 605 -26.74 -15.94 3.74
CA ARG A 605 -27.33 -14.67 3.28
C ARG A 605 -26.32 -13.53 3.49
N THR A 606 -26.05 -12.79 2.42
CA THR A 606 -25.22 -11.57 2.47
C THR A 606 -26.08 -10.30 2.41
N LEU A 607 -25.67 -9.29 3.18
CA LEU A 607 -26.22 -7.93 3.23
C LEU A 607 -25.09 -6.92 2.95
N THR A 608 -25.25 -6.08 1.93
CA THR A 608 -24.33 -4.96 1.67
C THR A 608 -24.77 -3.71 2.43
N VAL A 609 -23.86 -3.12 3.21
CA VAL A 609 -24.08 -1.88 3.97
C VAL A 609 -23.21 -0.78 3.40
N GLN A 610 -23.83 0.36 3.06
CA GLN A 610 -23.23 1.47 2.32
C GLN A 610 -22.98 2.69 3.24
N PRO A 611 -22.01 3.57 2.94
CA PRO A 611 -21.71 4.74 3.78
C PRO A 611 -22.76 5.85 3.67
N GLN A 612 -22.79 6.76 4.64
CA GLN A 612 -23.34 8.11 4.50
C GLN A 612 -22.23 9.05 4.01
N LEU A 613 -22.37 9.55 2.79
CA LEU A 613 -21.43 10.48 2.15
C LEU A 613 -21.86 11.95 2.26
N VAL A 614 -20.88 12.85 2.24
CA VAL A 614 -20.98 14.32 2.13
C VAL A 614 -19.93 14.85 1.16
N GLN A 615 -20.06 16.12 0.74
CA GLN A 615 -19.11 16.77 -0.17
C GLN A 615 -18.16 17.72 0.57
N VAL A 616 -16.85 17.56 0.36
CA VAL A 616 -15.83 18.53 0.76
C VAL A 616 -15.35 19.29 -0.49
N THR A 617 -15.62 20.60 -0.52
CA THR A 617 -15.15 21.50 -1.58
C THR A 617 -13.82 22.12 -1.16
N LEU A 618 -12.85 22.18 -2.08
CA LEU A 618 -11.54 22.79 -1.86
C LEU A 618 -11.36 23.95 -2.83
N GLN A 619 -10.91 25.10 -2.34
CA GLN A 619 -10.81 26.34 -3.11
C GLN A 619 -9.51 27.10 -2.76
N THR A 620 -9.05 27.94 -3.69
CA THR A 620 -7.92 28.85 -3.45
C THR A 620 -8.28 30.28 -3.82
N SER A 621 -7.68 31.24 -3.11
CA SER A 621 -7.75 32.66 -3.42
C SER A 621 -6.32 33.21 -3.50
N PRO A 622 -5.82 33.59 -4.70
CA PRO A 622 -6.49 33.49 -6.01
C PRO A 622 -6.72 32.03 -6.45
N PRO A 623 -7.70 31.79 -7.35
CA PRO A 623 -8.04 30.45 -7.83
C PRO A 623 -6.96 29.88 -8.76
N GLY A 624 -6.90 28.56 -8.87
CA GLY A 624 -5.97 27.84 -9.74
C GLY A 624 -4.64 27.45 -9.07
N LEU A 625 -4.42 27.83 -7.80
CA LEU A 625 -3.28 27.37 -7.00
C LEU A 625 -3.45 25.91 -6.55
N GLU A 626 -2.33 25.22 -6.31
CA GLU A 626 -2.26 23.83 -5.86
C GLU A 626 -2.76 23.67 -4.40
N LEU A 627 -3.38 22.53 -4.11
CA LEU A 627 -3.73 22.08 -2.76
C LEU A 627 -3.56 20.56 -2.67
N VAL A 628 -3.07 20.06 -1.55
CA VAL A 628 -3.04 18.62 -1.26
C VAL A 628 -4.29 18.25 -0.46
N PHE A 629 -4.90 17.13 -0.81
CA PHE A 629 -5.95 16.47 -0.03
C PHE A 629 -5.60 14.98 0.02
N ASP A 630 -5.33 14.47 1.22
CA ASP A 630 -4.91 13.08 1.47
C ASP A 630 -3.80 12.62 0.51
N GLY A 631 -2.63 13.25 0.67
CA GLY A 631 -1.43 13.05 -0.19
C GLY A 631 -1.55 13.55 -1.63
N THR A 632 -2.77 13.76 -2.15
CA THR A 632 -3.01 14.04 -3.57
C THR A 632 -2.99 15.55 -3.88
N SER A 633 -1.93 16.04 -4.55
CA SER A 633 -1.86 17.41 -5.10
C SER A 633 -2.52 17.52 -6.48
N ALA A 634 -3.08 18.71 -6.78
CA ALA A 634 -3.59 19.15 -8.07
C ALA A 634 -4.00 20.65 -7.98
N PRO A 635 -4.47 21.35 -9.04
CA PRO A 635 -4.89 22.76 -8.94
C PRO A 635 -6.35 22.89 -8.51
N ALA A 636 -6.67 23.84 -7.63
CA ALA A 636 -8.03 24.06 -7.10
C ALA A 636 -8.89 24.97 -8.02
N PRO A 637 -10.24 24.84 -8.02
CA PRO A 637 -11.07 24.15 -7.05
C PRO A 637 -11.26 22.64 -7.29
N ARG A 638 -11.67 21.91 -6.24
CA ARG A 638 -12.15 20.52 -6.29
C ARG A 638 -13.45 20.34 -5.52
N VAL A 639 -14.08 19.20 -5.77
CA VAL A 639 -14.98 18.54 -4.81
C VAL A 639 -14.44 17.12 -4.57
N ARG A 640 -14.51 16.65 -3.32
CA ARG A 640 -14.36 15.25 -2.90
C ARG A 640 -15.71 14.78 -2.33
N GLN A 641 -16.07 13.52 -2.54
CA GLN A 641 -17.08 12.86 -1.71
C GLN A 641 -16.36 12.10 -0.61
N VAL A 642 -16.80 12.29 0.63
CA VAL A 642 -16.18 11.70 1.83
C VAL A 642 -17.24 11.17 2.78
N ILE A 643 -16.88 10.27 3.69
CA ILE A 643 -17.81 9.70 4.68
C ILE A 643 -18.05 10.68 5.81
N VAL A 644 -19.26 10.69 6.40
CA VAL A 644 -19.48 11.47 7.63
C VAL A 644 -18.62 10.88 8.77
N GLY A 645 -17.76 11.71 9.33
CA GLY A 645 -16.88 11.39 10.45
C GLY A 645 -15.44 11.00 10.08
N SER A 646 -15.10 10.81 8.79
CA SER A 646 -13.72 10.53 8.36
C SER A 646 -12.82 11.75 8.54
N THR A 647 -11.52 11.51 8.69
CA THR A 647 -10.49 12.54 8.86
C THR A 647 -9.63 12.69 7.61
N HIS A 648 -9.34 13.94 7.24
CA HIS A 648 -8.65 14.26 6.00
C HIS A 648 -7.55 15.29 6.24
N THR A 649 -6.41 15.13 5.59
CA THR A 649 -5.28 16.06 5.67
C THR A 649 -5.38 17.10 4.56
N LEU A 650 -5.55 18.37 4.96
CA LEU A 650 -5.45 19.52 4.06
C LEU A 650 -4.03 20.10 4.09
N ILE A 651 -3.43 20.30 2.92
CA ILE A 651 -2.18 21.05 2.80
C ILE A 651 -2.33 22.14 1.73
N ALA A 652 -1.87 23.34 2.05
CA ALA A 652 -1.65 24.44 1.12
C ALA A 652 -0.14 24.62 0.90
N PRO A 653 0.46 23.99 -0.13
CA PRO A 653 1.88 24.14 -0.44
C PRO A 653 2.26 25.61 -0.59
N SER A 654 3.40 26.03 -0.03
CA SER A 654 3.83 27.43 -0.02
C SER A 654 5.36 27.53 -0.01
N PRO A 655 5.99 28.44 -0.77
CA PRO A 655 5.40 29.36 -1.73
C PRO A 655 4.98 28.70 -3.05
N GLN A 656 3.99 29.28 -3.74
CA GLN A 656 3.61 28.94 -5.11
C GLN A 656 3.94 30.11 -6.05
N GLY A 657 5.17 30.13 -6.56
CA GLY A 657 5.66 31.20 -7.45
C GLY A 657 5.86 32.52 -6.72
N VAL A 658 4.85 33.39 -6.74
CA VAL A 658 4.83 34.68 -6.01
C VAL A 658 3.80 34.71 -4.89
N PHE A 659 3.12 33.59 -4.63
CA PHE A 659 2.05 33.47 -3.65
C PHE A 659 2.54 32.71 -2.42
N GLU A 660 2.41 33.30 -1.23
CA GLU A 660 2.61 32.58 0.04
C GLU A 660 1.26 32.39 0.74
N PHE A 661 1.10 31.24 1.38
CA PHE A 661 -0.10 30.89 2.15
C PHE A 661 -0.23 31.81 3.37
N ARG A 662 -1.45 32.32 3.60
CA ARG A 662 -1.79 33.19 4.73
C ARG A 662 -2.62 32.47 5.78
N GLU A 663 -3.78 31.94 5.38
CA GLU A 663 -4.75 31.30 6.28
C GLU A 663 -5.74 30.42 5.49
N TRP A 664 -6.36 29.45 6.16
CA TRP A 664 -7.55 28.75 5.65
C TRP A 664 -8.83 29.40 6.18
N SER A 665 -9.95 29.22 5.47
CA SER A 665 -11.27 29.75 5.82
C SER A 665 -11.86 29.23 7.14
N ASP A 666 -11.31 28.17 7.70
CA ASP A 666 -11.65 27.60 9.01
C ASP A 666 -10.64 27.98 10.12
N GLY A 667 -9.58 28.72 9.79
CA GLY A 667 -8.48 29.07 10.68
C GLY A 667 -7.39 27.99 10.82
N GLY A 668 -7.42 26.93 9.99
CA GLY A 668 -6.40 25.89 9.97
C GLY A 668 -5.00 26.40 9.58
N ALA A 669 -3.97 25.68 10.02
CA ALA A 669 -2.58 25.92 9.62
C ALA A 669 -2.34 25.48 8.15
N ALA A 670 -1.19 25.85 7.57
CA ALA A 670 -0.84 25.49 6.18
C ALA A 670 -0.96 23.99 5.90
N GLU A 671 -0.66 23.15 6.89
CA GLU A 671 -0.94 21.72 6.97
C GLU A 671 -1.80 21.47 8.23
N HIS A 672 -2.95 20.83 8.10
CA HIS A 672 -3.79 20.43 9.23
C HIS A 672 -4.77 19.29 8.85
N ILE A 673 -5.40 18.69 9.86
CA ILE A 673 -6.42 17.65 9.69
C ILE A 673 -7.81 18.25 9.95
N ILE A 674 -8.76 17.94 9.06
CA ILE A 674 -10.19 18.20 9.24
C ILE A 674 -10.93 16.89 9.55
N GLN A 675 -12.13 16.98 10.13
CA GLN A 675 -13.06 15.86 10.22
C GLN A 675 -14.36 16.18 9.46
N ALA A 676 -14.82 15.25 8.63
CA ALA A 676 -15.99 15.41 7.79
C ALA A 676 -17.28 15.51 8.62
N GLY A 677 -17.95 16.67 8.53
CA GLY A 677 -19.22 16.93 9.22
C GLY A 677 -20.41 16.15 8.64
N PRO A 678 -21.60 16.23 9.26
CA PRO A 678 -22.82 15.58 8.76
C PRO A 678 -23.46 16.26 7.54
N SER A 679 -22.80 17.28 6.97
CA SER A 679 -23.26 18.13 5.87
C SER A 679 -22.08 18.53 5.00
N ASP A 680 -22.35 18.88 3.74
CA ASP A 680 -21.36 19.40 2.78
C ASP A 680 -20.63 20.65 3.32
N ALA A 681 -19.33 20.76 3.04
CA ALA A 681 -18.43 21.81 3.54
C ALA A 681 -17.55 22.40 2.42
N SER A 682 -16.96 23.58 2.66
CA SER A 682 -15.97 24.20 1.75
C SER A 682 -14.81 24.82 2.53
N TYR A 683 -13.59 24.56 2.06
CA TYR A 683 -12.34 25.05 2.62
C TYR A 683 -11.60 25.88 1.57
N THR A 684 -11.36 27.16 1.87
CA THR A 684 -10.61 28.07 0.99
C THR A 684 -9.26 28.40 1.62
N ALA A 685 -8.17 28.11 0.93
CA ALA A 685 -6.85 28.61 1.29
C ALA A 685 -6.63 30.01 0.67
N PHE A 686 -6.32 30.98 1.51
CA PHE A 686 -5.98 32.34 1.10
C PHE A 686 -4.47 32.48 0.99
N PHE A 687 -4.02 33.01 -0.16
CA PHE A 687 -2.63 33.32 -0.43
C PHE A 687 -2.48 34.81 -0.73
N GLU A 688 -1.33 35.38 -0.38
CA GLU A 688 -0.99 36.77 -0.70
C GLU A 688 0.27 36.89 -1.59
N THR A 689 0.33 37.96 -2.38
CA THR A 689 1.47 38.19 -3.30
C THR A 689 2.66 38.74 -2.56
N VAL A 690 3.72 37.94 -2.44
CA VAL A 690 4.97 38.36 -1.79
C VAL A 690 5.87 39.08 -2.78
N ALA A 691 6.55 40.12 -2.30
CA ALA A 691 7.46 40.93 -3.10
C ALA A 691 8.66 40.08 -3.60
N PRO A 692 8.99 40.10 -4.90
CA PRO A 692 10.14 39.35 -5.41
C PRO A 692 11.43 39.88 -4.76
N ALA A 693 12.19 38.99 -4.11
CA ALA A 693 13.47 39.32 -3.48
C ALA A 693 14.52 39.74 -4.53
N GLU A 694 14.54 39.06 -5.67
CA GLU A 694 15.33 39.40 -6.85
C GLU A 694 14.48 39.31 -8.12
N CYS A 695 14.94 39.96 -9.20
CA CYS A 695 14.35 39.83 -10.53
C CYS A 695 15.33 39.15 -11.52
N PRO A 696 14.82 38.53 -12.60
CA PRO A 696 15.67 37.88 -13.60
C PRO A 696 16.67 38.82 -14.27
N LEU A 697 17.79 38.27 -14.76
CA LEU A 697 18.80 39.00 -15.52
C LEU A 697 18.14 39.76 -16.70
N GLY A 698 18.50 41.05 -16.87
CA GLY A 698 17.85 41.93 -17.86
C GLY A 698 16.57 42.63 -17.37
N GLN A 699 16.19 42.42 -16.11
CA GLN A 699 15.08 43.12 -15.46
C GLN A 699 15.55 43.88 -14.21
N TYR A 700 14.77 44.88 -13.83
CA TYR A 700 14.88 45.62 -12.58
C TYR A 700 13.85 45.11 -11.58
N ARG A 701 14.23 44.98 -10.31
CA ARG A 701 13.33 45.03 -9.17
C ARG A 701 13.00 46.51 -8.91
N ALA A 702 11.77 46.90 -9.20
CA ALA A 702 11.23 48.24 -9.01
C ALA A 702 10.53 48.33 -7.64
N GLU A 703 10.94 49.29 -6.83
CA GLU A 703 10.40 49.62 -5.52
C GLU A 703 9.79 51.03 -5.56
N TYR A 704 8.51 51.16 -5.27
CA TYR A 704 7.74 52.42 -5.30
C TYR A 704 7.48 52.92 -3.89
N PHE A 705 7.68 54.21 -3.65
CA PHE A 705 7.55 54.84 -2.33
C PHE A 705 6.60 56.05 -2.42
N GLY A 706 5.69 56.18 -1.46
CA GLY A 706 4.76 57.32 -1.33
C GLY A 706 5.40 58.57 -0.71
N ASN A 707 6.68 58.79 -0.99
CA ASN A 707 7.49 59.94 -0.60
C ASN A 707 8.62 60.11 -1.63
N ARG A 708 9.25 61.28 -1.70
CA ARG A 708 10.33 61.57 -2.67
C ARG A 708 11.71 61.00 -2.30
N ASP A 709 11.91 60.65 -1.03
CA ASP A 709 13.25 60.41 -0.47
C ASP A 709 13.68 58.94 -0.48
N LEU A 710 12.86 58.04 -1.03
CA LEU A 710 13.02 56.57 -1.00
C LEU A 710 13.08 56.03 0.45
N ALA A 711 12.31 56.67 1.34
CA ALA A 711 12.20 56.36 2.76
C ALA A 711 11.08 55.35 3.05
N ASP A 712 11.12 54.75 4.24
CA ASP A 712 10.18 53.72 4.72
C ASP A 712 10.11 52.46 3.85
N ALA A 713 9.12 51.60 4.09
CA ALA A 713 8.89 50.41 3.27
C ALA A 713 8.23 50.80 1.92
N PRO A 714 8.61 50.17 0.80
CA PRO A 714 8.01 50.46 -0.49
C PRO A 714 6.55 50.02 -0.54
N ALA A 715 5.66 50.92 -0.96
CA ALA A 715 4.23 50.69 -1.16
C ALA A 715 3.95 49.66 -2.27
N ARG A 716 4.87 49.49 -3.23
CA ARG A 716 4.81 48.41 -4.23
C ARG A 716 6.21 47.92 -4.61
N VAL A 717 6.35 46.60 -4.77
CA VAL A 717 7.53 45.98 -5.40
C VAL A 717 7.09 45.12 -6.59
N ARG A 718 7.80 45.21 -7.73
CA ARG A 718 7.58 44.34 -8.91
C ARG A 718 8.81 44.23 -9.80
N CYS A 719 8.85 43.24 -10.70
CA CYS A 719 9.87 43.17 -11.75
C CYS A 719 9.46 43.98 -12.99
N GLU A 720 10.39 44.73 -13.57
CA GLU A 720 10.21 45.51 -14.81
C GLU A 720 11.35 45.26 -15.80
N ARG A 721 11.03 45.09 -17.09
CA ARG A 721 12.04 44.86 -18.14
C ARG A 721 12.80 46.15 -18.48
N ALA A 722 14.09 46.01 -18.78
CA ALA A 722 14.88 47.07 -19.41
C ALA A 722 14.67 47.12 -20.94
N PRO A 723 14.99 48.24 -21.63
CA PRO A 723 15.42 49.53 -21.08
C PRO A 723 14.30 50.25 -20.32
N LEU A 724 14.66 51.16 -19.41
CA LEU A 724 13.66 51.97 -18.72
C LEU A 724 13.22 53.11 -19.64
N ALA A 725 11.93 53.17 -19.95
CA ALA A 725 11.29 54.29 -20.65
C ALA A 725 9.88 54.46 -20.09
N ARG A 726 9.72 55.42 -19.17
CA ARG A 726 8.46 55.75 -18.51
C ARG A 726 8.14 57.23 -18.73
N SER A 727 6.88 57.48 -19.02
CA SER A 727 6.24 58.79 -18.97
C SER A 727 4.83 58.51 -18.48
N TRP A 728 4.45 59.15 -17.39
CA TRP A 728 3.14 59.00 -16.77
C TRP A 728 2.28 60.28 -16.91
N GLY A 729 2.91 61.40 -17.30
CA GLY A 729 2.26 62.70 -17.34
C GLY A 729 1.87 63.13 -15.93
N THR A 730 0.71 63.76 -15.77
CA THR A 730 0.11 64.13 -14.48
C THR A 730 -0.53 62.91 -13.78
N GLY A 731 0.17 61.77 -13.75
CA GLY A 731 -0.40 60.45 -13.44
C GLY A 731 0.53 59.56 -12.62
N SER A 732 -0.06 58.71 -11.77
CA SER A 732 0.69 57.84 -10.86
C SER A 732 1.27 56.59 -11.56
N PRO A 733 2.47 56.11 -11.16
CA PRO A 733 3.05 54.88 -11.70
C PRO A 733 2.42 53.58 -11.19
N VAL A 734 1.78 53.61 -10.01
CA VAL A 734 1.11 52.47 -9.33
C VAL A 734 -0.03 52.99 -8.44
N PRO A 735 -1.21 52.34 -8.35
CA PRO A 735 -2.34 52.82 -7.55
C PRO A 735 -2.03 53.08 -6.06
N GLU A 736 -0.97 52.47 -5.54
CA GLU A 736 -0.51 52.59 -4.15
C GLU A 736 0.30 53.87 -3.85
N VAL A 737 0.60 54.71 -4.84
CA VAL A 737 1.26 56.03 -4.65
C VAL A 737 0.52 57.16 -5.40
N GLY A 738 0.76 58.41 -5.00
CA GLY A 738 0.20 59.59 -5.66
C GLY A 738 0.76 59.85 -7.07
N PRO A 739 0.13 60.75 -7.86
CA PRO A 739 0.71 61.25 -9.11
C PRO A 739 1.91 62.18 -8.88
N ASP A 740 1.96 62.82 -7.71
CA ASP A 740 3.01 63.75 -7.26
C ASP A 740 3.68 63.20 -5.98
N ASP A 741 4.79 63.81 -5.55
CA ASP A 741 5.54 63.50 -4.31
C ASP A 741 5.99 62.03 -4.10
N PHE A 742 6.09 61.23 -5.17
CA PHE A 742 6.51 59.83 -5.12
C PHE A 742 7.99 59.61 -5.51
N SER A 743 8.55 58.44 -5.20
CA SER A 743 9.87 58.02 -5.69
C SER A 743 9.95 56.55 -6.04
N VAL A 744 10.94 56.18 -6.86
CA VAL A 744 11.15 54.83 -7.37
C VAL A 744 12.63 54.44 -7.35
N ARG A 745 12.94 53.24 -6.83
CA ARG A 745 14.25 52.59 -7.00
C ARG A 745 14.11 51.38 -7.90
N TRP A 746 14.83 51.37 -9.03
CA TRP A 746 14.98 50.21 -9.90
C TRP A 746 16.37 49.61 -9.72
N THR A 747 16.46 48.40 -9.18
CA THR A 747 17.72 47.65 -9.01
C THR A 747 17.74 46.44 -9.93
N GLY A 748 18.65 46.38 -10.90
CA GLY A 748 18.70 45.30 -11.90
C GLY A 748 20.11 44.81 -12.20
N ARG A 749 20.19 43.57 -12.69
CA ARG A 749 21.46 42.91 -13.06
C ARG A 749 21.51 42.73 -14.57
N PHE A 750 22.63 43.11 -15.18
CA PHE A 750 22.76 43.20 -16.63
C PHE A 750 24.14 42.71 -17.09
N TYR A 751 24.18 41.92 -18.15
CA TYR A 751 25.43 41.49 -18.76
C TYR A 751 25.96 42.54 -19.73
N PHE A 752 27.22 42.95 -19.56
CA PHE A 752 27.95 43.84 -20.46
C PHE A 752 29.12 43.10 -21.11
N VAL A 753 29.52 43.54 -22.31
CA VAL A 753 30.80 43.18 -22.93
C VAL A 753 31.79 44.31 -22.71
N SER A 754 33.08 44.00 -22.54
CA SER A 754 34.11 45.02 -22.27
C SER A 754 34.11 46.14 -23.33
N GLY A 755 34.01 47.40 -22.90
CA GLY A 755 33.89 48.54 -23.82
C GLY A 755 33.67 49.88 -23.12
N LEU A 756 33.63 50.97 -23.89
CA LEU A 756 33.00 52.21 -23.45
C LEU A 756 31.48 52.05 -23.64
N TYR A 757 30.68 52.58 -22.73
CA TYR A 757 29.22 52.67 -22.85
C TYR A 757 28.77 54.07 -22.50
N PHE A 758 27.83 54.61 -23.25
CA PHE A 758 27.16 55.87 -22.99
C PHE A 758 25.81 55.60 -22.34
N PHE A 759 25.67 55.95 -21.08
CA PHE A 759 24.42 55.89 -20.33
C PHE A 759 23.68 57.21 -20.52
N LEU A 760 22.47 57.14 -21.08
CA LEU A 760 21.56 58.27 -21.29
C LEU A 760 20.35 58.11 -20.38
N ALA A 761 20.33 58.88 -19.30
CA ALA A 761 19.18 59.02 -18.43
C ALA A 761 18.33 60.23 -18.85
N GLN A 762 17.03 60.16 -18.62
CA GLN A 762 16.08 61.26 -18.83
C GLN A 762 15.13 61.29 -17.63
N ALA A 763 14.89 62.46 -17.05
CA ALA A 763 13.92 62.60 -15.97
C ALA A 763 13.30 63.99 -15.85
N ASP A 764 12.10 63.98 -15.28
CA ASP A 764 11.26 65.08 -14.83
C ASP A 764 10.52 64.47 -13.62
N ASP A 765 10.77 64.83 -12.36
CA ASP A 765 11.85 65.69 -11.84
C ASP A 765 13.24 64.99 -11.79
N GLY A 766 13.54 64.27 -10.70
CA GLY A 766 14.91 64.10 -10.20
C GLY A 766 15.46 62.69 -10.37
N ILE A 767 16.70 62.52 -10.84
CA ILE A 767 17.27 61.19 -11.14
C ILE A 767 18.73 60.99 -10.73
N ARG A 768 19.04 59.78 -10.25
CA ARG A 768 20.39 59.26 -10.02
C ARG A 768 20.54 57.92 -10.72
N VAL A 769 21.73 57.67 -11.28
CA VAL A 769 22.08 56.35 -11.83
C VAL A 769 23.41 55.91 -11.24
N PHE A 770 23.45 54.66 -10.77
CA PHE A 770 24.62 54.00 -10.23
C PHE A 770 24.89 52.74 -11.03
N VAL A 771 26.16 52.42 -11.22
CA VAL A 771 26.59 51.13 -11.77
C VAL A 771 27.68 50.58 -10.85
N ASP A 772 27.53 49.34 -10.41
CA ASP A 772 28.39 48.70 -9.39
C ASP A 772 28.51 49.54 -8.11
N GLY A 773 27.41 50.13 -7.64
CA GLY A 773 27.36 51.05 -6.50
C GLY A 773 27.95 52.45 -6.73
N VAL A 774 28.72 52.66 -7.82
CA VAL A 774 29.32 53.95 -8.16
C VAL A 774 28.32 54.81 -8.93
N ARG A 775 27.92 55.95 -8.35
CA ARG A 775 27.04 56.94 -8.98
C ARG A 775 27.69 57.56 -10.23
N ILE A 776 27.05 57.40 -11.39
CA ILE A 776 27.50 57.95 -12.68
C ILE A 776 26.69 59.17 -13.11
N ILE A 777 25.42 59.28 -12.72
CA ILE A 777 24.54 60.42 -13.02
C ILE A 777 23.92 60.92 -11.71
N ASN A 778 23.83 62.23 -11.54
CA ASN A 778 23.25 62.89 -10.37
C ASN A 778 22.52 64.18 -10.74
N GLY A 779 21.29 64.04 -11.21
CA GLY A 779 20.31 65.11 -11.41
C GLY A 779 19.22 65.11 -10.34
N TRP A 780 19.59 64.91 -9.06
CA TRP A 780 18.66 64.87 -7.93
C TRP A 780 18.30 66.29 -7.48
N ARG A 781 17.38 66.91 -8.21
CA ARG A 781 16.77 68.22 -7.97
C ARG A 781 15.51 68.35 -8.82
N ASP A 782 14.65 69.27 -8.42
CA ASP A 782 13.45 69.66 -9.16
C ASP A 782 13.88 70.30 -10.50
N GLN A 783 13.32 69.83 -11.62
CA GLN A 783 13.68 70.23 -12.99
C GLN A 783 12.71 69.68 -14.03
N ALA A 784 12.30 70.52 -14.99
CA ALA A 784 11.64 70.04 -16.20
C ALA A 784 12.52 69.07 -17.00
N THR A 785 11.88 68.20 -17.79
CA THR A 785 12.44 67.04 -18.53
C THR A 785 13.87 67.26 -19.02
N THR A 786 14.83 66.73 -18.26
CA THR A 786 16.27 66.91 -18.48
C THR A 786 16.93 65.59 -18.87
N SER A 787 17.82 65.63 -19.86
CA SER A 787 18.63 64.49 -20.29
C SER A 787 20.07 64.57 -19.78
N PHE A 788 20.60 63.45 -19.27
CA PHE A 788 21.95 63.31 -18.74
C PHE A 788 22.70 62.19 -19.47
N LEU A 789 23.85 62.52 -20.08
CA LEU A 789 24.66 61.58 -20.85
C LEU A 789 26.05 61.41 -20.22
N VAL A 790 26.43 60.18 -19.85
CA VAL A 790 27.73 59.86 -19.24
C VAL A 790 28.37 58.63 -19.87
N GLY A 791 29.63 58.77 -20.30
CA GLY A 791 30.46 57.67 -20.78
C GLY A 791 31.18 56.94 -19.64
N ARG A 792 30.96 55.63 -19.49
CA ARG A 792 31.67 54.75 -18.53
C ARG A 792 32.29 53.56 -19.25
N ARG A 793 33.52 53.21 -18.91
CA ARG A 793 34.12 51.93 -19.36
C ARG A 793 33.57 50.79 -18.49
N MET A 794 32.94 49.82 -19.14
CA MET A 794 32.43 48.59 -18.54
C MET A 794 33.42 47.44 -18.76
N ARG A 795 33.42 46.46 -17.85
CA ARG A 795 34.13 45.20 -18.04
C ARG A 795 33.22 44.21 -18.79
N ALA A 796 33.73 43.02 -19.07
CA ALA A 796 32.88 41.92 -19.51
C ALA A 796 32.37 41.16 -18.28
N GLY A 797 31.08 40.85 -18.23
CA GLY A 797 30.44 40.18 -17.10
C GLY A 797 29.11 40.80 -16.70
N GLU A 798 28.57 40.32 -15.60
CA GLU A 798 27.37 40.89 -14.96
C GLU A 798 27.73 42.14 -14.14
N HIS A 799 26.87 43.16 -14.22
CA HIS A 799 26.99 44.42 -13.51
C HIS A 799 25.63 44.84 -12.94
N THR A 800 25.64 45.41 -11.74
CA THR A 800 24.43 45.93 -11.09
C THR A 800 24.18 47.37 -11.53
N VAL A 801 23.01 47.65 -12.08
CA VAL A 801 22.55 49.00 -12.43
C VAL A 801 21.42 49.37 -11.47
N VAL A 802 21.59 50.49 -10.77
CA VAL A 802 20.55 51.07 -9.90
C VAL A 802 20.14 52.43 -10.45
N ILE A 803 18.83 52.64 -10.60
CA ILE A 803 18.22 53.93 -10.92
C ILE A 803 17.43 54.35 -9.69
N GLU A 804 17.59 55.58 -9.26
CA GLU A 804 16.77 56.21 -8.23
C GLU A 804 16.13 57.45 -8.87
N TYR A 805 14.82 57.60 -8.72
CA TYR A 805 14.01 58.69 -9.30
C TYR A 805 13.02 59.24 -8.28
N TYR A 806 12.68 60.53 -8.37
CA TYR A 806 11.54 61.12 -7.67
C TYR A 806 10.78 62.13 -8.55
N GLU A 807 9.52 62.31 -8.21
CA GLU A 807 8.62 63.35 -8.73
C GLU A 807 8.24 64.30 -7.59
N HIS A 808 8.28 65.62 -7.80
CA HIS A 808 7.68 66.61 -6.90
C HIS A 808 6.31 67.05 -7.43
N GLY A 809 6.17 67.26 -8.74
CA GLY A 809 4.86 67.30 -9.39
C GLY A 809 4.82 68.06 -10.72
N GLY A 810 4.09 67.50 -11.69
CA GLY A 810 4.04 68.01 -13.06
C GLY A 810 3.80 66.91 -14.09
N GLU A 811 4.75 66.71 -15.00
CA GLU A 811 4.74 65.59 -15.96
C GLU A 811 5.82 64.58 -15.60
N ALA A 812 5.45 63.54 -14.84
CA ALA A 812 6.40 62.53 -14.37
C ALA A 812 7.02 61.73 -15.54
N VAL A 813 8.35 61.79 -15.68
CA VAL A 813 9.15 61.10 -16.71
C VAL A 813 10.37 60.44 -16.08
N ALA A 814 10.62 59.16 -16.41
CA ALA A 814 11.83 58.45 -15.98
C ALA A 814 12.34 57.47 -17.05
N GLY A 815 13.59 57.62 -17.48
CA GLY A 815 14.19 56.75 -18.48
C GLY A 815 15.68 56.52 -18.29
N LEU A 816 16.13 55.32 -18.67
CA LEU A 816 17.54 54.96 -18.82
C LEU A 816 17.73 53.96 -19.97
N ARG A 817 18.60 54.34 -20.90
CA ARG A 817 19.12 53.48 -21.97
C ARG A 817 20.63 53.63 -22.08
N TRP A 818 21.30 52.64 -22.67
CA TRP A 818 22.74 52.71 -22.93
C TRP A 818 23.11 52.12 -24.29
N SER A 819 24.16 52.67 -24.90
CA SER A 819 24.77 52.17 -26.13
C SER A 819 26.29 52.02 -25.95
N ARG A 820 26.91 51.12 -26.71
CA ARG A 820 28.35 50.86 -26.75
C ARG A 820 29.01 51.65 -27.89
#